data_AF-A0A841KQI5-F1
#
_entry.id   AF-A0A841KQI5-F1
#
_cell.length_a   1.000
_cell.length_b   1.000
_cell.length_c   1.000
_cell.angle_alpha   90.00
_cell.angle_beta   90.00
_cell.angle_gamma   90.00
#
_symmetry.space_group_name_H-M   'P 1'
#
loop_
_entity.id
_entity.type
_entity.pdbx_description
1 polymer ?
#
loop_
_entity_poly.entity_id
_entity_poly.type
_entity_poly.pdbx_seq_one_letter_code
_entity_poly.pdbx_strand_id
1 'polypeptide(L)'
;MKRKLSLLLAVVMILSLVPMSAFAASDNSVSAVKRVKDDQNLKDVGAPVLRIENDKGDWNTSGQIIDLKLEGACWLGEDDVDHAAAIKAASDKSNGKDVTVTTAVYTESDYRLKLKVDFNYPAGYTEAQKKDALKDFVINVPLWAEMDDAEIAKVSISSKSDELTPETITFATAQSGDTTVTIDDTVTFGATKPIEPVRIEENSIKAIDISKVNAATKYIKLKLDPKFEFVLGASSKISGDLVGGEVEIELGKNASLKDEELKIYFGKDSTGIDAIPLKSLSYAGDIVFSGLSVKPGKDAKEGDVYINVSSDINGIATSKVKLGTYADYKVNVKADGEPTEIFSGRYEVSKTDSTYSEKPVYGDLGSGMSGTSAGSEGITIDEEHELVKLIIDEKVEGSWTKNKSVTVEFPKWVKILGVDADEDDGEEIIAASITENEFEFQISEKKKDGKTINDDKTKVGLTFFVSVEAGKSGDIEAVVGGKALDGEQKVVLGKAVAPVEIKAESAKIQAGVRNQALGKITIKEAVAGGILEDKEIVLELDKDMDWDDEPEVDVVAGDLEIGDVRIDDNMLYIEIDSESTEPSTIEITKGRVKVDRAIAEGKIDVEVKGDALIQNGYDSDIEYKDATVTGSPKISKSTLLEEYGLFNNEYYAKVEVANVITPADNNTKGEPVQFVIDSKTMKVGDVETQMDVAPYIKDGRTMLPVSFVAKAMGVSQNNIIWNEATRTVTIFKGSSIVTITIGSNAMNVNGTPVYMDTVAEIKDGRTMLPISFIGAALGADVTWDAATRTVTVK
;
A
#
# COMPACT_ATOMS: atom_id res chain seq x y z
N MET A 1 12.64 -28.01 46.06
CA MET A 1 11.74 -27.63 44.95
C MET A 1 11.06 -26.30 45.28
N LYS A 2 11.70 -25.17 44.95
CA LYS A 2 11.05 -23.86 44.82
C LYS A 2 11.67 -23.22 43.59
N ARG A 3 10.99 -23.38 42.45
CA ARG A 3 11.32 -22.67 41.21
C ARG A 3 11.07 -21.19 41.47
N LYS A 4 12.12 -20.39 41.51
CA LYS A 4 12.00 -18.95 41.26
C LYS A 4 12.56 -18.71 39.87
N LEU A 5 11.66 -18.45 38.92
CA LEU A 5 12.02 -17.70 37.72
C LEU A 5 12.48 -16.33 38.24
N SER A 6 13.76 -16.02 38.11
CA SER A 6 14.21 -14.63 38.17
C SER A 6 14.38 -14.16 36.74
N LEU A 7 13.73 -13.03 36.44
CA LEU A 7 13.77 -12.35 35.17
C LEU A 7 15.23 -12.00 34.83
N LEU A 8 15.58 -12.22 33.57
CA LEU A 8 16.74 -11.60 32.93
C LEU A 8 16.65 -10.08 33.13
N LEU A 9 17.82 -9.46 33.31
CA LEU A 9 18.10 -8.01 33.31
C LEU A 9 18.12 -7.30 34.69
N ALA A 10 19.32 -7.27 35.28
CA ALA A 10 19.84 -6.07 35.93
C ALA A 10 21.37 -6.11 35.81
N VAL A 11 21.93 -5.41 34.82
CA VAL A 11 23.34 -5.00 34.89
C VAL A 11 23.41 -4.04 36.06
N VAL A 12 23.80 -4.55 37.23
CA VAL A 12 24.08 -3.71 38.39
C VAL A 12 25.29 -2.86 38.01
N MET A 13 25.08 -1.57 37.76
CA MET A 13 26.17 -0.62 37.71
C MET A 13 26.86 -0.68 39.07
N ILE A 14 28.04 -1.31 39.08
CA ILE A 14 28.94 -1.32 40.21
C ILE A 14 29.43 0.13 40.34
N LEU A 15 28.77 0.90 41.19
CA LEU A 15 29.38 2.11 41.75
C LEU A 15 30.61 1.63 42.52
N SER A 16 31.77 1.71 41.87
CA SER A 16 33.03 1.81 42.60
C SER A 16 32.90 3.06 43.44
N LEU A 17 32.65 2.87 44.74
CA LEU A 17 32.75 3.95 45.70
C LEU A 17 34.18 4.47 45.59
N VAL A 18 34.32 5.71 45.09
CA VAL A 18 35.53 6.50 45.25
C VAL A 18 35.80 6.55 46.76
N PRO A 19 37.02 6.26 47.23
CA PRO A 19 37.30 6.33 48.66
C PRO A 19 36.92 7.71 49.18
N MET A 20 36.03 7.77 50.16
CA MET A 20 35.79 9.00 50.93
C MET A 20 37.03 9.24 51.80
N SER A 21 38.12 9.70 51.20
CA SER A 21 39.32 10.09 51.92
C SER A 21 39.13 11.48 52.51
N ALA A 22 38.75 11.52 53.78
CA ALA A 22 39.09 12.64 54.65
C ALA A 22 39.26 12.27 56.14
N PHE A 23 38.73 11.14 56.64
CA PHE A 23 38.82 10.84 58.08
C PHE A 23 38.98 9.36 58.50
N ALA A 24 39.13 8.40 57.57
CA ALA A 24 39.31 6.99 57.95
C ALA A 24 40.68 6.74 58.65
N ALA A 25 40.69 5.87 59.65
CA ALA A 25 41.89 5.39 60.35
C ALA A 25 42.56 4.20 59.63
N SER A 26 41.87 3.54 58.71
CA SER A 26 42.37 2.42 57.90
C SER A 26 41.94 2.58 56.44
N ASP A 27 42.76 2.09 55.50
CA ASP A 27 42.47 1.98 54.07
C ASP A 27 42.29 0.51 53.70
N ASN A 28 41.03 0.07 53.60
CA ASN A 28 40.70 -1.32 53.35
C ASN A 28 40.24 -1.50 51.90
N SER A 29 40.67 -2.58 51.25
CA SER A 29 40.29 -2.87 49.86
C SER A 29 40.23 -4.36 49.59
N VAL A 30 39.55 -4.76 48.53
CA VAL A 30 39.58 -6.15 48.03
C VAL A 30 40.28 -6.18 46.68
N SER A 31 41.05 -7.23 46.43
CA SER A 31 41.86 -7.35 45.21
C SER A 31 41.04 -7.41 43.92
N ALA A 32 39.77 -7.86 44.02
CA ALA A 32 38.80 -7.88 42.93
C ALA A 32 37.40 -8.16 43.49
N VAL A 33 36.36 -7.77 42.74
CA VAL A 33 35.00 -8.29 42.92
C VAL A 33 34.76 -9.40 41.90
N LYS A 34 34.48 -10.62 42.37
CA LYS A 34 34.37 -11.81 41.50
C LYS A 34 32.91 -12.08 41.12
N ARG A 35 32.65 -12.31 39.83
CA ARG A 35 31.35 -12.75 39.32
C ARG A 35 31.28 -14.29 39.30
N VAL A 36 30.42 -14.87 40.11
CA VAL A 36 30.42 -16.31 40.44
C VAL A 36 29.00 -16.92 40.44
N LYS A 37 28.90 -18.23 40.64
CA LYS A 37 27.60 -18.92 40.85
C LYS A 37 27.09 -18.72 42.29
N ASP A 38 25.79 -18.91 42.49
CA ASP A 38 25.08 -18.70 43.77
C ASP A 38 25.62 -19.58 44.92
N ASP A 39 26.26 -20.71 44.60
CA ASP A 39 26.87 -21.68 45.53
C ASP A 39 28.39 -21.84 45.32
N GLN A 40 29.05 -20.86 44.69
CA GLN A 40 30.44 -21.01 44.29
C GLN A 40 31.38 -21.01 45.50
N ASN A 41 32.19 -22.07 45.62
CA ASN A 41 33.41 -22.04 46.43
C ASN A 41 34.45 -21.12 45.78
N LEU A 42 34.76 -19.99 46.42
CA LEU A 42 35.64 -18.97 45.85
C LEU A 42 37.10 -19.40 45.76
N LYS A 43 37.53 -20.39 46.56
CA LYS A 43 38.88 -20.95 46.48
C LYS A 43 39.15 -21.58 45.10
N ASP A 44 38.13 -22.19 44.49
CA ASP A 44 38.24 -22.91 43.20
C ASP A 44 38.30 -21.96 41.98
N VAL A 45 37.86 -20.71 42.15
CA VAL A 45 37.83 -19.67 41.12
C VAL A 45 38.82 -18.54 41.39
N GLY A 46 39.72 -18.72 42.35
CA GLY A 46 40.73 -17.72 42.73
C GLY A 46 40.12 -16.62 43.59
N ALA A 47 39.98 -16.93 44.89
CA ALA A 47 39.33 -16.06 45.87
C ALA A 47 39.97 -14.65 45.91
N PRO A 48 39.16 -13.59 46.06
CA PRO A 48 39.67 -12.26 46.34
C PRO A 48 40.50 -12.22 47.63
N VAL A 49 41.44 -11.29 47.71
CA VAL A 49 42.20 -11.01 48.93
C VAL A 49 41.71 -9.69 49.50
N LEU A 50 41.23 -9.72 50.74
CA LEU A 50 40.97 -8.53 51.53
C LEU A 50 42.30 -7.98 52.05
N ARG A 51 42.56 -6.72 51.75
CA ARG A 51 43.73 -5.94 52.17
C ARG A 51 43.28 -4.98 53.27
N ILE A 52 43.86 -5.13 54.46
CA ILE A 52 43.59 -4.27 55.62
C ILE A 52 44.88 -3.50 55.91
N GLU A 53 44.85 -2.19 55.69
CA GLU A 53 45.98 -1.29 55.91
C GLU A 53 45.61 -0.22 56.93
N ASN A 54 46.51 0.05 57.88
CA ASN A 54 46.38 1.18 58.80
C ASN A 54 47.26 2.32 58.30
N ASP A 55 46.67 3.24 57.54
CA ASP A 55 47.34 4.37 56.87
C ASP A 55 47.99 5.36 57.87
N LYS A 56 47.69 5.27 59.18
CA LYS A 56 48.30 6.11 60.22
C LYS A 56 49.45 5.44 60.97
N GLY A 57 49.73 4.16 60.72
CA GLY A 57 50.82 3.41 61.39
C GLY A 57 50.58 3.17 62.88
N ASP A 58 49.32 3.28 63.34
CA ASP A 58 48.95 3.17 64.76
C ASP A 58 48.57 1.73 65.17
N TRP A 59 48.96 0.73 64.39
CA TRP A 59 48.86 -0.67 64.78
C TRP A 59 49.42 -0.87 66.20
N ASN A 60 48.61 -1.42 67.11
CA ASN A 60 49.06 -1.90 68.42
C ASN A 60 50.23 -2.89 68.26
N THR A 61 51.40 -2.47 68.76
CA THR A 61 52.67 -3.20 68.65
C THR A 61 52.67 -4.53 69.42
N SER A 62 51.67 -4.78 70.26
CA SER A 62 51.48 -6.05 70.98
C SER A 62 50.58 -7.04 70.25
N GLY A 63 49.94 -6.63 69.15
CA GLY A 63 49.00 -7.44 68.37
C GLY A 63 47.60 -6.83 68.26
N GLN A 64 46.78 -7.43 67.41
CA GLN A 64 45.49 -6.94 66.96
C GLN A 64 44.42 -8.02 67.02
N ILE A 65 43.18 -7.62 67.30
CA ILE A 65 42.01 -8.49 67.20
C ILE A 65 41.04 -7.87 66.20
N ILE A 66 40.86 -8.55 65.08
CA ILE A 66 40.02 -8.12 63.96
C ILE A 66 38.87 -9.11 63.81
N ASP A 67 37.65 -8.59 63.84
CA ASP A 67 36.43 -9.35 63.60
C ASP A 67 36.00 -9.14 62.14
N LEU A 68 36.04 -10.21 61.35
CA LEU A 68 35.55 -10.23 59.97
C LEU A 68 34.22 -10.99 59.89
N LYS A 69 33.17 -10.32 59.45
CA LYS A 69 31.85 -10.91 59.27
C LYS A 69 31.48 -10.92 57.79
N LEU A 70 31.13 -12.09 57.26
CA LEU A 70 30.58 -12.21 55.91
C LEU A 70 29.07 -12.03 55.90
N GLU A 71 28.58 -11.45 54.82
CA GLU A 71 27.17 -11.38 54.46
C GLU A 71 27.03 -11.91 53.04
N GLY A 72 26.08 -12.82 52.80
CA GLY A 72 25.89 -13.48 51.49
C GLY A 72 26.92 -14.57 51.14
N ALA A 73 27.81 -14.91 52.07
CA ALA A 73 28.76 -16.02 51.95
C ALA A 73 29.12 -16.55 53.34
N CYS A 74 29.59 -17.79 53.39
CA CYS A 74 30.13 -18.46 54.59
C CYS A 74 31.63 -18.68 54.44
N TRP A 75 32.40 -18.55 55.52
CA TRP A 75 33.81 -18.97 55.52
C TRP A 75 33.89 -20.48 55.35
N LEU A 76 34.85 -20.96 54.56
CA LEU A 76 35.14 -22.40 54.49
C LEU A 76 35.60 -22.90 55.87
N GLY A 77 35.20 -24.12 56.24
CA GLY A 77 35.52 -24.71 57.54
C GLY A 77 37.01 -25.02 57.71
N GLU A 78 37.44 -25.18 58.97
CA GLU A 78 38.84 -25.51 59.31
C GLU A 78 39.30 -26.88 58.78
N ASP A 79 38.35 -27.78 58.50
CA ASP A 79 38.63 -29.08 57.86
C ASP A 79 38.97 -28.94 56.36
N ASP A 80 38.54 -27.84 55.71
CA ASP A 80 38.74 -27.58 54.28
C ASP A 80 39.95 -26.67 53.99
N VAL A 81 40.26 -25.77 54.93
CA VAL A 81 41.33 -24.77 54.82
C VAL A 81 41.94 -24.37 56.15
N ASP A 82 43.26 -24.13 56.16
CA ASP A 82 43.95 -23.44 57.25
C ASP A 82 44.02 -21.93 56.96
N HIS A 83 43.00 -21.19 57.43
CA HIS A 83 42.92 -19.73 57.29
C HIS A 83 44.11 -19.03 57.95
N ALA A 84 44.56 -19.50 59.12
CA ALA A 84 45.64 -18.87 59.87
C ALA A 84 46.97 -18.93 59.10
N ALA A 85 47.31 -20.10 58.57
CA ALA A 85 48.51 -20.29 57.76
C ALA A 85 48.45 -19.48 56.46
N ALA A 86 47.28 -19.39 55.83
CA ALA A 86 47.08 -18.64 54.58
C ALA A 86 47.24 -17.13 54.77
N ILE A 87 46.61 -16.57 55.81
CA ILE A 87 46.71 -15.15 56.16
C ILE A 87 48.15 -14.79 56.52
N LYS A 88 48.82 -15.64 57.32
CA LYS A 88 50.23 -15.47 57.65
C LYS A 88 51.10 -15.45 56.40
N ALA A 89 50.94 -16.44 55.53
CA ALA A 89 51.72 -16.53 54.30
C ALA A 89 51.47 -15.37 53.32
N ALA A 90 50.23 -14.87 53.24
CA ALA A 90 49.87 -13.74 52.39
C ALA A 90 50.42 -12.41 52.93
N SER A 91 50.37 -12.21 54.25
CA SER A 91 50.84 -10.98 54.92
C SER A 91 52.37 -10.91 55.00
N ASP A 92 53.06 -12.03 55.28
CA ASP A 92 54.53 -12.08 55.35
C ASP A 92 55.21 -11.86 53.98
N LYS A 93 54.51 -12.15 52.87
CA LYS A 93 55.04 -11.96 51.51
C LYS A 93 54.93 -10.52 51.03
N SER A 94 53.97 -9.75 51.53
CA SER A 94 53.72 -8.38 51.08
C SER A 94 54.60 -7.36 51.81
N ASN A 95 55.07 -7.68 53.02
CA ASN A 95 55.74 -6.71 53.89
C ASN A 95 57.21 -7.12 54.04
N GLY A 96 58.14 -6.19 53.78
CA GLY A 96 59.59 -6.41 53.85
C GLY A 96 60.00 -7.12 55.16
N LYS A 97 61.03 -7.98 55.06
CA LYS A 97 61.40 -9.12 55.93
C LYS A 97 61.55 -8.89 57.45
N ASP A 98 61.32 -7.68 57.96
CA ASP A 98 61.68 -7.29 59.34
C ASP A 98 60.54 -7.48 60.36
N VAL A 99 59.30 -7.74 59.95
CA VAL A 99 58.20 -8.10 60.86
C VAL A 99 57.50 -9.34 60.32
N THR A 100 57.31 -10.34 61.17
CA THR A 100 56.54 -11.55 60.82
C THR A 100 55.25 -11.61 61.60
N VAL A 101 54.21 -12.17 61.00
CA VAL A 101 52.91 -12.34 61.65
C VAL A 101 52.83 -13.71 62.29
N THR A 102 52.34 -13.76 63.53
CA THR A 102 51.76 -14.99 64.09
C THR A 102 50.25 -14.81 64.14
N THR A 103 49.54 -15.54 63.28
CA THR A 103 48.07 -15.48 63.20
C THR A 103 47.48 -16.68 63.91
N ALA A 104 46.50 -16.44 64.78
CA ALA A 104 45.58 -17.46 65.27
C ALA A 104 44.16 -17.07 64.88
N VAL A 105 43.43 -18.00 64.27
CA VAL A 105 42.02 -17.82 63.92
C VAL A 105 41.17 -18.46 65.01
N TYR A 106 40.16 -17.72 65.49
CA TYR A 106 39.11 -18.24 66.34
C TYR A 106 37.78 -18.13 65.60
N THR A 107 37.15 -19.26 65.32
CA THR A 107 35.88 -19.28 64.57
C THR A 107 34.70 -19.24 65.55
N GLU A 108 33.89 -18.18 65.49
CA GLU A 108 32.70 -18.05 66.36
C GLU A 108 31.40 -18.53 65.69
N SER A 109 31.38 -18.62 64.34
CA SER A 109 30.28 -19.15 63.52
C SER A 109 30.71 -19.18 62.04
N ASP A 110 29.97 -19.89 61.17
CA ASP A 110 30.25 -19.99 59.72
C ASP A 110 30.32 -18.64 58.98
N TYR A 111 29.79 -17.56 59.57
CA TYR A 111 29.79 -16.21 59.00
C TYR A 111 30.81 -15.25 59.65
N ARG A 112 31.55 -15.68 60.68
CA ARG A 112 32.46 -14.80 61.45
C ARG A 112 33.81 -15.44 61.69
N LEU A 113 34.84 -14.74 61.27
CA LEU A 113 36.24 -15.07 61.50
C LEU A 113 36.85 -14.05 62.46
N LYS A 114 37.26 -14.48 63.65
CA LYS A 114 38.02 -13.63 64.57
C LYS A 114 39.51 -13.89 64.40
N LEU A 115 40.20 -12.86 63.97
CA LEU A 115 41.63 -12.90 63.69
C LEU A 115 42.38 -12.31 64.88
N LYS A 116 43.24 -13.10 65.52
CA LYS A 116 44.26 -12.59 66.42
C LYS A 116 45.59 -12.56 65.69
N VAL A 117 46.13 -11.36 65.51
CA VAL A 117 47.34 -11.09 64.75
C VAL A 117 48.38 -10.56 65.71
N ASP A 118 49.38 -11.38 66.04
CA ASP A 118 50.51 -10.97 66.86
C ASP A 118 51.70 -10.62 65.95
N PHE A 119 52.34 -9.47 66.19
CA PHE A 119 53.51 -9.04 65.44
C PHE A 119 54.79 -9.50 66.13
N ASN A 120 55.69 -10.13 65.37
CA ASN A 120 56.98 -10.56 65.86
C ASN A 120 58.10 -9.74 65.22
N TYR A 121 58.96 -9.20 66.08
CA TYR A 121 60.03 -8.26 65.72
C TYR A 121 61.41 -8.86 66.03
N PRO A 122 62.48 -8.41 65.35
CA PRO A 122 63.83 -8.77 65.71
C PRO A 122 64.16 -8.35 67.15
N ALA A 123 65.04 -9.10 67.80
CA ALA A 123 65.42 -8.82 69.18
C ALA A 123 66.06 -7.42 69.32
N GLY A 124 65.57 -6.63 70.28
CA GLY A 124 66.13 -5.30 70.59
C GLY A 124 65.39 -4.10 69.99
N TYR A 125 64.30 -4.29 69.24
CA TYR A 125 63.46 -3.19 68.75
C TYR A 125 62.82 -2.38 69.91
N THR A 126 62.99 -1.05 69.87
CA THR A 126 62.28 -0.09 70.74
C THR A 126 60.83 0.12 70.27
N GLU A 127 59.94 0.64 71.12
CA GLU A 127 58.54 0.91 70.74
C GLU A 127 58.42 1.86 69.53
N ALA A 128 59.31 2.84 69.41
CA ALA A 128 59.35 3.72 68.24
C ALA A 128 59.71 2.96 66.95
N GLN A 129 60.66 2.03 67.02
CA GLN A 129 61.06 1.20 65.88
C GLN A 129 60.00 0.16 65.53
N LYS A 130 59.23 -0.35 66.52
CA LYS A 130 58.09 -1.25 66.25
C LYS A 130 56.96 -0.54 65.51
N LYS A 131 56.63 0.70 65.92
CA LYS A 131 55.64 1.53 65.24
C LYS A 131 56.08 1.89 63.82
N ASP A 132 57.34 2.27 63.65
CA ASP A 132 57.91 2.58 62.33
C ASP A 132 57.94 1.34 61.41
N ALA A 133 58.25 0.15 61.94
CA ALA A 133 58.22 -1.10 61.18
C ALA A 133 56.80 -1.59 60.84
N LEU A 134 55.78 -1.08 61.53
CA LEU A 134 54.37 -1.33 61.22
C LEU A 134 53.76 -0.23 60.35
N LYS A 135 54.52 0.81 60.03
CA LYS A 135 54.11 1.82 59.06
C LYS A 135 53.95 1.15 57.69
N ASP A 136 52.81 1.37 57.06
CA ASP A 136 52.43 0.74 55.78
C ASP A 136 52.28 -0.80 55.88
N PHE A 137 52.16 -1.37 57.09
CA PHE A 137 51.93 -2.79 57.28
C PHE A 137 50.51 -3.17 56.84
N VAL A 138 50.44 -4.17 55.96
CA VAL A 138 49.19 -4.67 55.38
C VAL A 138 48.92 -6.09 55.85
N ILE A 139 47.71 -6.33 56.37
CA ILE A 139 47.19 -7.69 56.59
C ILE A 139 46.43 -8.12 55.34
N ASN A 140 46.85 -9.24 54.74
CA ASN A 140 46.19 -9.81 53.57
C ASN A 140 45.41 -11.07 53.98
N VAL A 141 44.10 -11.05 53.75
CA VAL A 141 43.17 -12.13 54.10
C VAL A 141 42.55 -12.70 52.82
N PRO A 142 42.96 -13.89 52.36
CA PRO A 142 42.26 -14.59 51.29
C PRO A 142 40.81 -14.87 51.73
N LEU A 143 39.84 -14.39 50.97
CA LEU A 143 38.41 -14.58 51.23
C LEU A 143 37.97 -15.97 50.73
N TRP A 144 38.53 -17.01 51.35
CA TRP A 144 38.15 -18.41 51.11
C TRP A 144 36.79 -18.68 51.74
N ALA A 145 35.77 -18.32 50.97
CA ALA A 145 34.37 -18.42 51.34
C ALA A 145 33.58 -19.17 50.25
N GLU A 146 32.41 -19.65 50.61
CA GLU A 146 31.40 -20.22 49.73
C GLU A 146 30.19 -19.28 49.70
N MET A 147 29.66 -19.02 48.51
CA MET A 147 28.45 -18.20 48.36
C MET A 147 27.26 -18.90 49.04
N ASP A 148 26.42 -18.13 49.73
CA ASP A 148 25.26 -18.64 50.49
C ASP A 148 23.94 -18.22 49.83
N ASP A 149 23.75 -18.61 48.57
CA ASP A 149 22.57 -18.32 47.73
C ASP A 149 22.20 -16.80 47.65
N ALA A 150 23.19 -15.93 47.82
CA ALA A 150 23.02 -14.48 47.83
C ALA A 150 23.59 -13.80 46.58
N GLU A 151 22.89 -12.77 46.08
CA GLU A 151 23.32 -12.02 44.88
C GLU A 151 24.64 -11.26 45.08
N ILE A 152 24.97 -10.87 46.31
CA ILE A 152 26.17 -10.11 46.65
C ILE A 152 26.77 -10.65 47.94
N ALA A 153 28.08 -10.91 47.92
CA ALA A 153 28.85 -11.23 49.10
C ALA A 153 29.70 -10.03 49.57
N LYS A 154 29.62 -9.73 50.86
CA LYS A 154 30.31 -8.61 51.51
C LYS A 154 31.07 -9.06 52.74
N VAL A 155 32.20 -8.42 53.01
CA VAL A 155 32.98 -8.60 54.25
C VAL A 155 32.92 -7.31 55.06
N SER A 156 32.44 -7.42 56.29
CA SER A 156 32.46 -6.35 57.28
C SER A 156 33.67 -6.51 58.18
N ILE A 157 34.43 -5.43 58.32
CA ILE A 157 35.66 -5.35 59.09
C ILE A 157 35.36 -4.54 60.35
N SER A 158 35.78 -5.03 61.50
CA SER A 158 35.72 -4.30 62.76
C SER A 158 36.84 -4.72 63.69
N SER A 159 37.28 -3.84 64.59
CA SER A 159 38.25 -4.15 65.64
C SER A 159 37.70 -3.79 67.01
N LYS A 160 38.26 -4.40 68.05
CA LYS A 160 37.95 -4.07 69.46
C LYS A 160 38.77 -2.89 70.00
N SER A 161 39.78 -2.48 69.26
CA SER A 161 40.70 -1.40 69.58
C SER A 161 40.52 -0.37 68.46
N ASP A 162 40.28 0.90 68.82
CA ASP A 162 39.72 1.94 67.95
C ASP A 162 40.62 2.35 66.74
N GLU A 163 41.61 1.52 66.38
CA GLU A 163 42.61 1.81 65.34
C GLU A 163 42.19 1.40 63.92
N LEU A 164 41.10 0.65 63.73
CA LEU A 164 40.52 0.37 62.40
C LEU A 164 39.15 1.06 62.25
N THR A 165 38.88 1.58 61.07
CA THR A 165 37.56 2.11 60.73
C THR A 165 36.65 0.95 60.34
N PRO A 166 35.50 0.75 61.02
CA PRO A 166 34.55 -0.27 60.59
C PRO A 166 34.02 0.03 59.19
N GLU A 167 34.09 -0.97 58.32
CA GLU A 167 33.69 -0.84 56.91
C GLU A 167 33.16 -2.16 56.38
N THR A 168 32.29 -2.10 55.37
CA THR A 168 31.77 -3.27 54.66
C THR A 168 32.11 -3.17 53.18
N ILE A 169 32.82 -4.16 52.64
CA ILE A 169 33.31 -4.18 51.26
C ILE A 169 32.71 -5.37 50.50
N THR A 170 32.18 -5.13 49.30
CA THR A 170 31.73 -6.18 48.39
C THR A 170 32.92 -6.89 47.76
N PHE A 171 32.92 -8.22 47.73
CA PHE A 171 34.02 -9.01 47.14
C PHE A 171 33.56 -10.07 46.13
N ALA A 172 32.28 -10.41 46.08
CA ALA A 172 31.73 -11.24 45.03
C ALA A 172 30.28 -10.87 44.72
N THR A 173 29.85 -11.18 43.50
CA THR A 173 28.47 -11.10 43.05
C THR A 173 28.09 -12.43 42.40
N ALA A 174 26.88 -12.91 42.70
CA ALA A 174 26.34 -14.11 42.09
C ALA A 174 25.50 -13.74 40.87
N GLN A 175 25.57 -14.55 39.81
CA GLN A 175 24.70 -14.41 38.64
C GLN A 175 24.14 -15.77 38.25
N SER A 176 22.81 -15.81 38.04
CA SER A 176 22.11 -17.02 37.64
C SER A 176 22.38 -17.40 36.19
N GLY A 177 22.35 -18.71 35.90
CA GLY A 177 22.61 -19.27 34.57
C GLY A 177 24.10 -19.28 34.24
N ASP A 178 24.49 -20.13 33.29
CA ASP A 178 25.90 -20.32 32.95
C ASP A 178 26.39 -19.27 31.92
N THR A 179 25.62 -18.99 30.88
CA THR A 179 25.98 -18.01 29.84
C THR A 179 24.81 -17.14 29.40
N THR A 180 25.10 -15.94 28.90
CA THR A 180 24.14 -15.06 28.21
C THR A 180 24.52 -14.92 26.74
N VAL A 181 23.53 -14.95 25.85
CA VAL A 181 23.71 -14.70 24.41
C VAL A 181 23.11 -13.35 24.07
N THR A 182 23.89 -12.46 23.44
CA THR A 182 23.43 -11.13 23.02
C THR A 182 23.80 -10.85 21.57
N ILE A 183 23.05 -9.92 20.99
CA ILE A 183 23.36 -9.21 19.74
C ILE A 183 23.16 -7.74 20.11
N ASP A 184 24.18 -6.92 19.89
CA ASP A 184 24.24 -5.55 20.44
C ASP A 184 23.16 -4.63 19.84
N ASP A 185 22.84 -4.83 18.55
CA ASP A 185 21.73 -4.13 17.87
C ASP A 185 21.09 -5.01 16.77
N THR A 186 19.90 -4.62 16.31
CA THR A 186 19.15 -5.33 15.28
C THR A 186 19.08 -4.54 13.98
N VAL A 187 19.22 -5.23 12.84
CA VAL A 187 19.21 -4.59 11.52
C VAL A 187 17.88 -4.78 10.79
N THR A 188 17.44 -3.78 10.02
CA THR A 188 16.38 -3.99 9.02
C THR A 188 17.01 -4.25 7.66
N PHE A 189 16.58 -5.29 6.94
CA PHE A 189 17.20 -5.70 5.68
C PHE A 189 16.19 -6.22 4.66
N GLY A 190 16.44 -5.96 3.37
CA GLY A 190 15.69 -6.54 2.25
C GLY A 190 16.55 -7.37 1.28
N ALA A 191 17.86 -7.40 1.53
CA ALA A 191 18.86 -8.15 0.76
C ALA A 191 19.95 -8.67 1.71
N THR A 192 21.03 -9.23 1.17
CA THR A 192 22.17 -9.65 1.99
C THR A 192 22.71 -8.47 2.81
N LYS A 193 22.74 -8.60 4.14
CA LYS A 193 23.20 -7.54 5.05
C LYS A 193 24.12 -8.14 6.14
N PRO A 194 25.21 -7.45 6.52
CA PRO A 194 25.96 -7.76 7.73
C PRO A 194 25.09 -7.67 8.97
N ILE A 195 25.29 -8.58 9.92
CA ILE A 195 24.62 -8.54 11.22
C ILE A 195 25.61 -8.12 12.30
N GLU A 196 25.07 -7.54 13.37
CA GLU A 196 25.86 -7.23 14.55
C GLU A 196 26.45 -8.50 15.19
N PRO A 197 27.57 -8.38 15.94
CA PRO A 197 28.23 -9.53 16.52
C PRO A 197 27.31 -10.32 17.46
N VAL A 198 27.36 -11.65 17.33
CA VAL A 198 26.71 -12.56 18.28
C VAL A 198 27.70 -12.86 19.39
N ARG A 199 27.40 -12.41 20.61
CA ARG A 199 28.25 -12.58 21.80
C ARG A 199 27.67 -13.64 22.72
N ILE A 200 28.53 -14.53 23.20
CA ILE A 200 28.22 -15.51 24.25
C ILE A 200 29.14 -15.21 25.42
N GLU A 201 28.57 -14.67 26.50
CA GLU A 201 29.32 -14.27 27.70
C GLU A 201 29.07 -15.27 28.82
N GLU A 202 30.13 -15.69 29.53
CA GLU A 202 29.99 -16.44 30.78
C GLU A 202 29.37 -15.56 31.86
N ASN A 203 28.26 -15.99 32.46
CA ASN A 203 27.65 -15.26 33.57
C ASN A 203 28.46 -15.40 34.86
N SER A 204 29.28 -16.45 34.98
CA SER A 204 30.14 -16.70 36.14
C SER A 204 31.48 -17.26 35.69
N ILE A 205 32.53 -17.04 36.46
CA ILE A 205 33.87 -17.55 36.17
C ILE A 205 33.82 -19.08 35.99
N LYS A 206 34.35 -19.57 34.87
CA LYS A 206 34.38 -21.01 34.52
C LYS A 206 32.98 -21.63 34.41
N ALA A 207 31.98 -20.85 34.01
CA ALA A 207 30.67 -21.39 33.65
C ALA A 207 30.77 -22.41 32.50
N ILE A 208 31.70 -22.18 31.56
CA ILE A 208 32.07 -23.12 30.52
C ILE A 208 33.26 -23.98 31.00
N ASP A 209 33.06 -25.30 31.04
CA ASP A 209 34.13 -26.23 31.40
C ASP A 209 35.09 -26.48 30.23
N ILE A 210 36.07 -25.57 30.11
CA ILE A 210 37.08 -25.57 29.04
C ILE A 210 37.88 -26.87 28.98
N SER A 211 38.10 -27.53 30.12
CA SER A 211 38.83 -28.80 30.15
C SER A 211 38.10 -29.90 29.39
N LYS A 212 36.77 -29.94 29.51
CA LYS A 212 35.91 -30.86 28.77
C LYS A 212 35.75 -30.45 27.32
N VAL A 213 35.70 -29.15 27.03
CA VAL A 213 35.67 -28.64 25.65
C VAL A 213 36.93 -29.07 24.92
N ASN A 214 38.12 -28.83 25.47
CA ASN A 214 39.38 -29.14 24.82
C ASN A 214 39.71 -30.66 24.76
N ALA A 215 38.91 -31.52 25.40
CA ALA A 215 39.11 -32.97 25.37
C ALA A 215 38.52 -33.64 24.10
N ALA A 216 37.56 -33.01 23.43
CA ALA A 216 36.85 -33.56 22.27
C ALA A 216 36.48 -32.45 21.28
N THR A 217 36.05 -32.81 20.06
CA THR A 217 35.45 -31.82 19.15
C THR A 217 34.04 -31.48 19.63
N LYS A 218 33.78 -30.21 19.87
CA LYS A 218 32.52 -29.62 20.31
C LYS A 218 32.04 -28.59 19.32
N TYR A 219 30.79 -28.13 19.43
CA TYR A 219 30.28 -27.08 18.55
C TYR A 219 29.32 -26.11 19.23
N ILE A 220 29.30 -24.90 18.70
CA ILE A 220 28.20 -23.94 18.87
C ILE A 220 27.49 -23.85 17.52
N LYS A 221 26.16 -23.91 17.53
CA LYS A 221 25.30 -23.89 16.36
C LYS A 221 24.42 -22.65 16.42
N LEU A 222 24.52 -21.83 15.38
CA LEU A 222 23.63 -20.73 15.10
C LEU A 222 22.65 -21.21 14.03
N LYS A 223 21.35 -21.16 14.31
CA LYS A 223 20.30 -21.55 13.37
C LYS A 223 19.35 -20.38 13.15
N LEU A 224 19.24 -19.91 11.91
CA LEU A 224 18.28 -18.88 11.52
C LEU A 224 16.85 -19.45 11.50
N ASP A 225 15.86 -18.56 11.56
CA ASP A 225 14.49 -18.91 11.20
C ASP A 225 14.44 -19.41 9.73
N PRO A 226 13.45 -20.26 9.38
CA PRO A 226 13.37 -20.86 8.04
C PRO A 226 13.39 -19.81 6.92
N LYS A 227 13.96 -20.18 5.77
CA LYS A 227 14.08 -19.33 4.57
C LYS A 227 15.07 -18.17 4.70
N PHE A 228 15.88 -18.13 5.75
CA PHE A 228 17.03 -17.24 5.85
C PHE A 228 18.32 -18.06 5.88
N GLU A 229 19.37 -17.54 5.24
CA GLU A 229 20.66 -18.22 5.13
C GLU A 229 21.78 -17.30 5.60
N PHE A 230 22.78 -17.87 6.28
CA PHE A 230 24.02 -17.16 6.55
C PHE A 230 24.85 -17.03 5.27
N VAL A 231 25.57 -15.93 5.15
CA VAL A 231 26.61 -15.71 4.15
C VAL A 231 27.92 -15.47 4.90
N LEU A 232 28.91 -16.33 4.64
CA LEU A 232 30.26 -16.21 5.20
C LEU A 232 31.18 -15.56 4.17
N GLY A 233 32.04 -14.66 4.64
CA GLY A 233 33.09 -14.02 3.85
C GLY A 233 34.42 -13.97 4.60
N ALA A 234 35.42 -13.30 4.03
CA ALA A 234 36.73 -13.11 4.68
C ALA A 234 36.64 -12.31 5.99
N SER A 235 35.57 -11.54 6.19
CA SER A 235 35.29 -10.80 7.42
C SER A 235 34.66 -11.67 8.52
N SER A 236 34.18 -12.88 8.20
CA SER A 236 33.48 -13.74 9.17
C SER A 236 34.48 -14.37 10.13
N LYS A 237 34.47 -13.88 11.37
CA LYS A 237 35.50 -14.12 12.36
C LYS A 237 34.91 -14.58 13.68
N ILE A 238 35.80 -15.17 14.48
CA ILE A 238 35.57 -15.46 15.89
C ILE A 238 36.70 -14.86 16.73
N SER A 239 36.32 -14.25 17.84
CA SER A 239 37.20 -13.63 18.82
C SER A 239 36.60 -13.76 20.23
N GLY A 240 37.11 -12.99 21.19
CA GLY A 240 36.66 -12.99 22.58
C GLY A 240 37.71 -13.52 23.54
N ASP A 241 37.54 -13.24 24.82
CA ASP A 241 38.47 -13.58 25.89
C ASP A 241 38.81 -15.07 25.90
N LEU A 242 37.79 -15.92 25.73
CA LEU A 242 37.94 -17.39 25.77
C LEU A 242 38.67 -17.95 24.54
N VAL A 243 38.74 -17.20 23.45
CA VAL A 243 39.45 -17.55 22.21
C VAL A 243 40.87 -16.98 22.20
N GLY A 244 41.17 -16.03 23.09
CA GLY A 244 42.49 -15.44 23.24
C GLY A 244 42.53 -13.91 23.26
N GLY A 245 41.39 -13.26 23.48
CA GLY A 245 41.26 -11.80 23.52
C GLY A 245 41.33 -11.21 22.12
N GLU A 246 42.42 -10.50 21.82
CA GLU A 246 42.65 -9.81 20.54
C GLU A 246 42.85 -10.75 19.33
N VAL A 247 42.86 -12.07 19.54
CA VAL A 247 42.99 -13.05 18.46
C VAL A 247 41.69 -13.12 17.67
N GLU A 248 41.75 -12.80 16.39
CA GLU A 248 40.66 -13.02 15.44
C GLU A 248 40.97 -14.21 14.53
N ILE A 249 40.05 -15.17 14.46
CA ILE A 249 40.17 -16.38 13.64
C ILE A 249 39.08 -16.36 12.57
N GLU A 250 39.44 -16.53 11.30
CA GLU A 250 38.46 -16.65 10.22
C GLU A 250 37.70 -17.99 10.29
N LEU A 251 36.37 -17.98 10.12
CA LEU A 251 35.50 -19.14 10.33
C LEU A 251 35.65 -20.27 9.29
N GLY A 252 36.46 -20.10 8.24
CA GLY A 252 36.52 -20.97 7.06
C GLY A 252 36.57 -22.47 7.34
N LYS A 253 37.68 -23.00 7.85
CA LYS A 253 37.83 -24.45 8.13
C LYS A 253 37.24 -24.90 9.46
N ASN A 254 36.89 -23.94 10.30
CA ASN A 254 36.47 -24.17 11.68
C ASN A 254 34.95 -24.21 11.80
N ALA A 255 34.23 -24.04 10.69
CA ALA A 255 32.79 -24.03 10.65
C ALA A 255 32.24 -24.87 9.48
N SER A 256 31.01 -25.34 9.62
CA SER A 256 30.22 -25.93 8.56
C SER A 256 28.92 -25.15 8.41
N LEU A 257 28.68 -24.61 7.22
CA LEU A 257 27.45 -23.94 6.84
C LEU A 257 26.61 -24.89 5.98
N LYS A 258 25.37 -25.13 6.40
CA LYS A 258 24.39 -25.89 5.62
C LYS A 258 23.00 -25.30 5.82
N ASP A 259 22.38 -24.87 4.73
CA ASP A 259 21.06 -24.25 4.73
C ASP A 259 21.00 -23.05 5.71
N GLU A 260 20.09 -23.09 6.67
CA GLU A 260 19.91 -22.10 7.76
C GLU A 260 20.83 -22.32 8.99
N GLU A 261 21.69 -23.34 8.96
CA GLU A 261 22.53 -23.75 10.10
C GLU A 261 24.02 -23.49 9.89
N LEU A 262 24.60 -22.68 10.78
CA LEU A 262 26.04 -22.49 10.93
C LEU A 262 26.53 -23.19 12.20
N LYS A 263 27.35 -24.23 12.05
CA LYS A 263 28.03 -24.89 13.17
C LYS A 263 29.49 -24.49 13.20
N ILE A 264 29.97 -24.08 14.37
CA ILE A 264 31.35 -23.61 14.60
C ILE A 264 31.97 -24.53 15.64
N TYR A 265 33.14 -25.08 15.34
CA TYR A 265 33.73 -26.19 16.08
C TYR A 265 34.85 -25.74 17.02
N PHE A 266 34.85 -26.30 18.22
CA PHE A 266 35.75 -25.98 19.33
C PHE A 266 36.42 -27.24 19.89
N GLY A 267 37.53 -27.05 20.60
CA GLY A 267 38.20 -28.10 21.34
C GLY A 267 39.24 -28.84 20.52
N LYS A 268 39.20 -30.17 20.52
CA LYS A 268 40.23 -30.99 19.88
C LYS A 268 39.96 -31.16 18.38
N ASP A 269 41.00 -30.96 17.57
CA ASP A 269 40.99 -31.31 16.16
C ASP A 269 40.83 -32.83 16.00
N SER A 270 39.67 -33.25 15.51
CA SER A 270 39.46 -34.62 15.08
C SER A 270 38.51 -34.59 13.89
N THR A 271 38.84 -35.30 12.82
CA THR A 271 38.03 -35.47 11.59
C THR A 271 38.12 -34.40 10.48
N GLY A 272 39.25 -33.69 10.35
CA GLY A 272 39.51 -32.81 9.18
C GLY A 272 38.82 -31.44 9.22
N ILE A 273 38.30 -31.07 10.39
CA ILE A 273 37.82 -29.73 10.76
C ILE A 273 38.80 -29.18 11.80
N ASP A 274 39.26 -27.94 11.61
CA ASP A 274 40.23 -27.28 12.50
C ASP A 274 39.42 -26.65 13.67
N ALA A 275 39.31 -27.36 14.79
CA ALA A 275 38.54 -26.92 15.95
C ALA A 275 39.31 -25.89 16.79
N ILE A 276 38.60 -24.91 17.35
CA ILE A 276 39.22 -23.79 18.06
C ILE A 276 39.40 -24.15 19.54
N PRO A 277 40.63 -24.19 20.09
CA PRO A 277 40.84 -24.43 21.51
C PRO A 277 40.42 -23.21 22.34
N LEU A 278 39.79 -23.44 23.49
CA LEU A 278 39.42 -22.37 24.44
C LEU A 278 40.47 -22.20 25.56
N LYS A 279 40.57 -21.00 26.12
CA LYS A 279 41.53 -20.64 27.18
C LYS A 279 40.84 -20.43 28.53
N SER A 280 41.40 -21.05 29.58
CA SER A 280 40.92 -20.84 30.96
C SER A 280 41.30 -19.46 31.47
N LEU A 281 40.34 -18.77 32.08
CA LEU A 281 40.48 -17.40 32.59
C LEU A 281 40.25 -17.35 34.11
N SER A 282 40.72 -16.28 34.74
CA SER A 282 40.50 -15.97 36.17
C SER A 282 39.31 -15.02 36.39
N TYR A 283 38.67 -14.60 35.31
CA TYR A 283 37.47 -13.77 35.22
C TYR A 283 36.51 -14.44 34.23
N ALA A 284 35.25 -13.99 34.20
CA ALA A 284 34.25 -14.53 33.28
C ALA A 284 34.46 -13.91 31.89
N GLY A 285 34.68 -14.74 30.87
CA GLY A 285 35.02 -14.29 29.52
C GLY A 285 33.89 -14.46 28.52
N ASP A 286 34.19 -14.16 27.26
CA ASP A 286 33.24 -14.25 26.15
C ASP A 286 33.79 -14.98 24.91
N ILE A 287 32.86 -15.31 24.02
CA ILE A 287 33.08 -15.73 22.64
C ILE A 287 32.25 -14.80 21.75
N VAL A 288 32.88 -14.22 20.74
CA VAL A 288 32.23 -13.27 19.83
C VAL A 288 32.31 -13.78 18.40
N PHE A 289 31.18 -13.86 17.71
CA PHE A 289 31.09 -14.13 16.29
C PHE A 289 30.80 -12.83 15.54
N SER A 290 31.70 -12.39 14.67
CA SER A 290 31.60 -11.10 13.97
C SER A 290 31.70 -11.26 12.46
N GLY A 291 31.26 -10.23 11.73
CA GLY A 291 31.33 -10.20 10.26
C GLY A 291 30.50 -11.29 9.57
N LEU A 292 29.46 -11.78 10.24
CA LEU A 292 28.44 -12.64 9.65
C LEU A 292 27.49 -11.78 8.82
N SER A 293 26.92 -12.35 7.76
CA SER A 293 25.84 -11.72 6.99
C SER A 293 24.65 -12.66 6.90
N VAL A 294 23.46 -12.09 6.75
CA VAL A 294 22.21 -12.82 6.51
C VAL A 294 21.68 -12.47 5.13
N LYS A 295 21.07 -13.43 4.43
CA LYS A 295 20.30 -13.18 3.20
C LYS A 295 18.92 -13.83 3.27
N PRO A 296 17.87 -13.18 2.74
CA PRO A 296 16.56 -13.80 2.58
C PRO A 296 16.54 -14.80 1.41
N GLY A 297 15.80 -15.89 1.56
CA GLY A 297 15.46 -16.82 0.48
C GLY A 297 14.23 -16.34 -0.32
N LYS A 298 13.93 -17.00 -1.44
CA LYS A 298 12.88 -16.58 -2.40
C LYS A 298 11.45 -16.43 -1.82
N ASP A 299 11.15 -17.12 -0.72
CA ASP A 299 9.82 -17.11 -0.08
C ASP A 299 9.90 -16.62 1.38
N ALA A 300 10.92 -15.83 1.72
CA ALA A 300 11.02 -15.23 3.03
C ALA A 300 9.81 -14.30 3.28
N LYS A 301 9.29 -14.28 4.50
CA LYS A 301 8.16 -13.43 4.88
C LYS A 301 8.64 -12.23 5.67
N GLU A 302 8.09 -11.06 5.37
CA GLU A 302 8.33 -9.83 6.13
C GLU A 302 8.06 -10.06 7.63
N GLY A 303 8.94 -9.49 8.47
CA GLY A 303 8.85 -9.57 9.93
C GLY A 303 10.18 -9.85 10.63
N ASP A 304 10.10 -10.07 11.94
CA ASP A 304 11.26 -10.32 12.79
C ASP A 304 11.95 -11.65 12.45
N VAL A 305 13.28 -11.61 12.35
CA VAL A 305 14.15 -12.76 12.10
C VAL A 305 14.98 -13.03 13.34
N TYR A 306 15.04 -14.29 13.75
CA TYR A 306 15.76 -14.72 14.95
C TYR A 306 16.88 -15.70 14.65
N ILE A 307 17.89 -15.71 15.53
CA ILE A 307 18.88 -16.78 15.64
C ILE A 307 18.56 -17.62 16.87
N ASN A 308 18.48 -18.93 16.67
CA ASN A 308 18.50 -19.93 17.73
C ASN A 308 19.93 -20.42 17.92
N VAL A 309 20.53 -20.06 19.05
CA VAL A 309 21.86 -20.52 19.47
C VAL A 309 21.69 -21.80 20.28
N SER A 310 22.42 -22.85 19.93
CA SER A 310 22.46 -24.13 20.66
C SER A 310 23.86 -24.70 20.64
N SER A 311 24.23 -25.54 21.61
CA SER A 311 25.57 -26.11 21.70
C SER A 311 25.55 -27.49 22.35
N ASP A 312 26.59 -28.29 22.10
CA ASP A 312 26.89 -29.51 22.86
C ASP A 312 28.01 -29.29 23.91
N ILE A 313 28.37 -28.03 24.14
CA ILE A 313 29.21 -27.55 25.23
C ILE A 313 28.32 -27.36 26.47
N ASN A 314 28.65 -28.04 27.55
CA ASN A 314 27.98 -27.82 28.84
C ASN A 314 28.26 -26.38 29.31
N GLY A 315 27.22 -25.68 29.72
CA GLY A 315 27.26 -24.27 30.11
C GLY A 315 26.64 -23.33 29.08
N ILE A 316 26.49 -23.74 27.81
CA ILE A 316 25.84 -22.92 26.77
C ILE A 316 24.43 -23.43 26.53
N ALA A 317 23.44 -22.76 27.14
CA ALA A 317 22.03 -23.10 26.99
C ALA A 317 21.46 -22.66 25.62
N THR A 318 20.36 -23.30 25.20
CA THR A 318 19.67 -22.87 23.98
C THR A 318 19.02 -21.51 24.20
N SER A 319 19.32 -20.56 23.32
CA SER A 319 18.85 -19.18 23.41
C SER A 319 18.29 -18.72 22.07
N LYS A 320 17.21 -17.95 22.09
CA LYS A 320 16.63 -17.33 20.89
C LYS A 320 16.82 -15.83 21.00
N VAL A 321 17.56 -15.24 20.07
CA VAL A 321 17.88 -13.80 20.04
C VAL A 321 17.39 -13.20 18.72
N LYS A 322 16.84 -11.99 18.78
CA LYS A 322 16.40 -11.26 17.59
C LYS A 322 17.62 -10.79 16.82
N LEU A 323 17.70 -11.13 15.54
CA LEU A 323 18.76 -10.69 14.64
C LEU A 323 18.40 -9.36 13.98
N GLY A 324 17.14 -9.23 13.57
CA GLY A 324 16.72 -8.13 12.71
C GLY A 324 15.28 -8.24 12.25
N THR A 325 14.91 -7.37 11.33
CA THR A 325 13.60 -7.36 10.67
C THR A 325 13.82 -7.46 9.16
N TYR A 326 13.23 -8.47 8.52
CA TYR A 326 13.23 -8.57 7.06
C TYR A 326 12.06 -7.80 6.48
N ALA A 327 12.30 -7.02 5.43
CA ALA A 327 11.29 -6.30 4.65
C ALA A 327 11.41 -6.71 3.17
N ASP A 328 10.31 -7.22 2.59
CA ASP A 328 10.28 -7.69 1.20
C ASP A 328 10.31 -6.52 0.22
N TYR A 329 9.45 -5.52 0.45
CA TYR A 329 9.56 -4.21 -0.20
C TYR A 329 10.43 -3.30 0.63
N LYS A 330 11.43 -2.71 -0.02
CA LYS A 330 12.38 -1.85 0.69
C LYS A 330 11.86 -0.43 0.93
N VAL A 331 10.80 -0.05 0.23
CA VAL A 331 10.05 1.21 0.40
C VAL A 331 8.60 0.89 0.69
N ASN A 332 7.97 1.70 1.54
CA ASN A 332 6.57 1.64 1.89
C ASN A 332 5.81 2.77 1.20
N VAL A 333 4.66 2.47 0.61
CA VAL A 333 3.78 3.45 -0.03
C VAL A 333 2.42 3.40 0.67
N LYS A 334 1.93 4.52 1.20
CA LYS A 334 0.66 4.58 1.95
C LYS A 334 -0.02 5.94 1.84
N ALA A 335 -1.34 5.97 2.08
CA ALA A 335 -2.10 7.18 2.30
C ALA A 335 -1.94 7.66 3.76
N ASP A 336 -1.85 8.96 3.98
CA ASP A 336 -1.84 9.59 5.32
C ASP A 336 -3.24 10.04 5.74
N GLY A 337 -4.19 9.10 5.73
CA GLY A 337 -5.58 9.36 6.08
C GLY A 337 -6.56 8.52 5.29
N GLU A 338 -7.84 8.86 5.40
CA GLU A 338 -8.91 8.27 4.60
C GLU A 338 -9.02 8.97 3.24
N PRO A 339 -9.37 8.25 2.15
CA PRO A 339 -9.55 8.85 0.83
C PRO A 339 -10.60 9.98 0.82
N THR A 340 -10.27 11.11 0.20
CA THR A 340 -11.19 12.24 0.01
C THR A 340 -12.17 11.98 -1.13
N GLU A 341 -13.41 12.48 -1.02
CA GLU A 341 -14.38 12.40 -2.11
C GLU A 341 -14.21 13.62 -3.03
N ILE A 342 -14.03 13.37 -4.33
CA ILE A 342 -13.85 14.40 -5.36
C ILE A 342 -15.01 14.28 -6.35
N PHE A 343 -15.76 15.37 -6.55
CA PHE A 343 -16.83 15.36 -7.55
C PHE A 343 -16.26 15.42 -8.96
N SER A 344 -16.66 14.47 -9.81
CA SER A 344 -16.21 14.45 -11.18
C SER A 344 -16.90 15.51 -12.03
N GLY A 345 -16.16 16.11 -12.95
CA GLY A 345 -16.69 17.18 -13.79
C GLY A 345 -16.87 18.53 -13.08
N ARG A 346 -16.51 18.65 -11.79
CA ARG A 346 -16.49 19.91 -11.03
C ARG A 346 -15.05 20.40 -10.94
N TYR A 347 -14.77 21.66 -11.28
CA TYR A 347 -13.52 22.37 -10.98
C TYR A 347 -13.72 23.85 -11.28
N GLU A 348 -14.04 24.65 -10.26
CA GLU A 348 -14.27 26.08 -10.45
C GLU A 348 -12.98 26.87 -10.21
N VAL A 349 -12.52 27.60 -11.23
CA VAL A 349 -11.44 28.57 -11.02
C VAL A 349 -12.05 29.92 -10.69
N SER A 350 -11.94 30.31 -9.42
CA SER A 350 -12.42 31.62 -8.97
C SER A 350 -11.64 32.76 -9.65
N LYS A 351 -12.38 33.77 -10.12
CA LYS A 351 -11.84 35.00 -10.73
C LYS A 351 -11.69 36.09 -9.67
N THR A 352 -11.12 35.81 -8.50
CA THR A 352 -11.19 36.76 -7.36
C THR A 352 -9.86 37.42 -7.01
N ASP A 353 -9.85 38.73 -7.26
CA ASP A 353 -9.05 39.81 -6.69
C ASP A 353 -7.52 39.71 -6.67
N SER A 354 -6.90 40.87 -6.88
CA SER A 354 -5.46 41.16 -7.04
C SER A 354 -4.55 40.84 -5.85
N THR A 355 -4.90 39.86 -5.01
CA THR A 355 -4.12 39.40 -3.86
C THR A 355 -4.21 37.89 -3.68
N TYR A 356 -3.78 37.12 -4.69
CA TYR A 356 -3.34 35.74 -4.49
C TYR A 356 -2.08 35.48 -5.33
N SER A 357 -0.94 35.50 -4.63
CA SER A 357 0.30 34.80 -4.98
C SER A 357 0.01 33.29 -4.90
N GLU A 358 0.52 32.36 -5.71
CA GLU A 358 1.68 32.26 -6.59
C GLU A 358 1.41 30.96 -7.39
N LYS A 359 1.59 30.94 -8.72
CA LYS A 359 1.77 29.75 -9.63
C LYS A 359 0.85 28.50 -9.44
N PRO A 360 0.67 27.62 -10.46
CA PRO A 360 0.53 26.20 -10.14
C PRO A 360 1.91 25.83 -9.58
N VAL A 361 2.05 25.89 -8.26
CA VAL A 361 3.35 25.69 -7.64
C VAL A 361 3.71 24.22 -7.91
N TYR A 362 4.75 24.00 -8.73
CA TYR A 362 5.81 23.08 -8.31
C TYR A 362 6.21 23.58 -6.91
N GLY A 363 5.50 23.14 -5.87
CA GLY A 363 5.67 23.57 -4.47
C GLY A 363 7.14 23.66 -4.19
N ASP A 364 7.67 24.89 -3.99
CA ASP A 364 9.08 25.26 -3.82
C ASP A 364 10.06 24.08 -3.71
N LEU A 365 10.31 23.38 -4.84
CA LEU A 365 11.25 22.27 -4.89
C LEU A 365 12.63 22.93 -4.97
N GLY A 366 13.25 23.10 -3.80
CA GLY A 366 14.66 23.38 -3.54
C GLY A 366 15.46 24.03 -4.67
N SER A 367 15.92 25.26 -4.43
CA SER A 367 16.80 26.11 -5.26
C SER A 367 17.83 25.43 -6.20
N GLY A 368 17.36 24.81 -7.30
CA GLY A 368 18.25 24.07 -8.21
C GLY A 368 17.77 23.89 -9.65
N MET A 369 16.53 24.26 -9.98
CA MET A 369 15.96 23.96 -11.30
C MET A 369 16.15 25.11 -12.30
N SER A 370 17.19 25.00 -13.14
CA SER A 370 17.34 25.83 -14.34
C SER A 370 16.43 25.31 -15.46
N GLY A 371 15.17 25.73 -15.43
CA GLY A 371 14.22 25.59 -16.53
C GLY A 371 13.51 26.92 -16.73
N THR A 372 14.04 27.75 -17.63
CA THR A 372 13.44 28.97 -18.20
C THR A 372 12.49 29.80 -17.31
N SER A 373 13.04 30.89 -16.76
CA SER A 373 12.25 32.03 -16.32
C SER A 373 11.45 32.64 -17.48
N ALA A 374 10.13 32.57 -17.40
CA ALA A 374 9.20 33.48 -18.06
C ALA A 374 7.94 33.55 -17.19
N GLY A 375 7.44 34.75 -16.92
CA GLY A 375 6.31 34.97 -16.01
C GLY A 375 5.05 34.23 -16.47
N SER A 376 4.47 33.44 -15.58
CA SER A 376 3.13 32.89 -15.70
C SER A 376 2.54 32.73 -14.30
N GLU A 377 1.50 33.51 -14.03
CA GLU A 377 0.71 33.47 -12.80
C GLU A 377 -0.30 32.31 -12.90
N GLY A 378 -0.56 31.62 -11.79
CA GLY A 378 -1.22 30.30 -11.76
C GLY A 378 -2.74 30.31 -11.65
N ILE A 379 -3.31 29.12 -11.86
CA ILE A 379 -4.71 28.78 -11.59
C ILE A 379 -4.87 28.58 -10.06
N THR A 380 -5.94 29.07 -9.44
CA THR A 380 -6.23 28.80 -8.02
C THR A 380 -6.48 27.30 -7.81
N ILE A 381 -5.70 26.70 -6.93
CA ILE A 381 -5.88 25.31 -6.50
C ILE A 381 -6.86 25.32 -5.31
N ASP A 382 -7.98 24.61 -5.44
CA ASP A 382 -9.00 24.50 -4.40
C ASP A 382 -8.75 23.24 -3.54
N GLU A 383 -8.98 23.34 -2.23
CA GLU A 383 -8.90 22.22 -1.27
C GLU A 383 -9.88 21.10 -1.65
N GLU A 384 -10.98 21.41 -2.36
CA GLU A 384 -11.95 20.42 -2.86
C GLU A 384 -11.38 19.44 -3.88
N HIS A 385 -10.20 19.73 -4.45
CA HIS A 385 -9.51 18.91 -5.43
C HIS A 385 -8.27 18.19 -4.87
N GLU A 386 -8.05 18.31 -3.56
CA GLU A 386 -6.94 17.71 -2.85
C GLU A 386 -7.18 16.22 -2.56
N LEU A 387 -6.24 15.38 -3.01
CA LEU A 387 -6.17 13.99 -2.60
C LEU A 387 -5.44 13.87 -1.26
N VAL A 388 -5.76 12.81 -0.50
CA VAL A 388 -5.02 12.52 0.74
C VAL A 388 -3.53 12.38 0.44
N LYS A 389 -2.69 12.89 1.34
CA LYS A 389 -1.24 12.87 1.20
C LYS A 389 -0.73 11.44 1.00
N LEU A 390 0.03 11.24 -0.07
CA LEU A 390 0.81 10.05 -0.35
C LEU A 390 2.12 10.09 0.44
N ILE A 391 2.41 9.05 1.21
CA ILE A 391 3.69 8.88 1.90
C ILE A 391 4.46 7.75 1.27
N ILE A 392 5.70 8.05 0.89
CA ILE A 392 6.69 7.09 0.42
C ILE A 392 7.86 7.10 1.42
N ASP A 393 8.02 6.03 2.20
CA ASP A 393 9.06 5.92 3.24
C ASP A 393 9.96 4.69 3.09
N GLU A 394 11.27 4.85 3.22
CA GLU A 394 12.22 3.74 3.20
C GLU A 394 12.02 2.80 4.41
N LYS A 395 11.66 1.55 4.16
CA LYS A 395 11.65 0.50 5.18
C LYS A 395 13.08 0.03 5.49
N VAL A 396 13.90 -0.10 4.45
CA VAL A 396 15.31 -0.49 4.53
C VAL A 396 16.16 0.72 4.19
N GLU A 397 17.07 1.09 5.08
CA GLU A 397 17.98 2.21 4.88
C GLU A 397 18.81 2.06 3.58
N GLY A 398 18.85 3.13 2.78
CA GLY A 398 19.62 3.19 1.53
C GLY A 398 19.08 2.29 0.41
N SER A 399 17.80 1.96 0.46
CA SER A 399 17.15 1.11 -0.53
C SER A 399 16.49 1.86 -1.67
N TRP A 400 16.03 3.08 -1.41
CA TRP A 400 15.59 4.03 -2.40
C TRP A 400 16.83 4.52 -3.14
N THR A 401 16.97 4.08 -4.39
CA THR A 401 18.14 4.48 -5.18
C THR A 401 18.02 5.95 -5.59
N LYS A 402 18.78 6.83 -4.94
CA LYS A 402 18.82 8.27 -5.23
C LYS A 402 19.22 8.55 -6.70
N ASN A 403 18.78 9.68 -7.24
CA ASN A 403 18.98 10.08 -8.66
C ASN A 403 18.43 9.05 -9.69
N LYS A 404 17.47 8.22 -9.29
CA LYS A 404 16.67 7.38 -10.18
C LYS A 404 15.23 7.84 -10.11
N SER A 405 14.49 7.63 -11.20
CA SER A 405 13.11 8.07 -11.27
C SER A 405 12.17 7.23 -10.42
N VAL A 406 11.25 7.94 -9.79
CA VAL A 406 10.01 7.44 -9.19
C VAL A 406 8.86 8.02 -10.00
N THR A 407 7.86 7.21 -10.26
CA THR A 407 6.68 7.57 -11.04
C THR A 407 5.45 7.33 -10.20
N VAL A 408 4.51 8.28 -10.19
CA VAL A 408 3.18 8.17 -9.61
C VAL A 408 2.17 8.34 -10.76
N GLU A 409 1.45 7.28 -11.11
CA GLU A 409 0.48 7.27 -12.21
C GLU A 409 -0.94 7.07 -11.68
N PHE A 410 -1.86 7.96 -12.06
CA PHE A 410 -3.30 7.86 -11.78
C PHE A 410 -4.06 7.25 -12.96
N PRO A 411 -5.34 6.84 -12.81
CA PRO A 411 -6.15 6.40 -13.93
C PRO A 411 -6.29 7.50 -14.98
N LYS A 412 -6.41 7.15 -16.27
CA LYS A 412 -6.51 8.13 -17.38
C LYS A 412 -7.67 9.11 -17.32
N TRP A 413 -8.68 8.82 -16.50
CA TRP A 413 -9.82 9.69 -16.24
C TRP A 413 -9.57 10.66 -15.06
N VAL A 414 -8.35 10.68 -14.53
CA VAL A 414 -7.82 11.60 -13.53
C VAL A 414 -6.61 12.30 -14.14
N LYS A 415 -6.52 13.63 -14.00
CA LYS A 415 -5.35 14.41 -14.42
C LYS A 415 -4.83 15.22 -13.24
N ILE A 416 -3.51 15.37 -13.18
CA ILE A 416 -2.81 16.09 -12.13
C ILE A 416 -2.81 17.58 -12.49
N LEU A 417 -3.35 18.39 -11.57
CA LEU A 417 -3.34 19.85 -11.63
C LEU A 417 -2.11 20.44 -10.95
N GLY A 418 -1.65 19.78 -9.88
CA GLY A 418 -0.50 20.21 -9.10
C GLY A 418 -0.09 19.15 -8.08
N VAL A 419 1.12 19.33 -7.54
CA VAL A 419 1.69 18.49 -6.49
C VAL A 419 2.37 19.39 -5.48
N ASP A 420 2.00 19.24 -4.21
CA ASP A 420 2.73 19.79 -3.08
C ASP A 420 3.59 18.70 -2.44
N ALA A 421 4.83 19.02 -2.11
CA ALA A 421 5.81 18.07 -1.62
C ALA A 421 6.29 18.44 -0.21
N ASP A 422 6.31 17.44 0.66
CA ASP A 422 6.79 17.52 2.04
C ASP A 422 8.03 16.61 2.15
N GLU A 423 9.20 17.26 2.20
CA GLU A 423 10.52 16.62 2.12
C GLU A 423 11.19 16.54 3.50
N ASP A 424 11.93 15.47 3.77
CA ASP A 424 12.77 15.37 4.97
C ASP A 424 13.99 16.33 4.89
N ASP A 425 14.41 16.86 6.05
CA ASP A 425 15.55 17.79 6.18
C ASP A 425 16.81 17.30 5.43
N GLY A 426 17.17 18.01 4.36
CA GLY A 426 18.43 17.85 3.63
C GLY A 426 18.36 16.98 2.35
N GLU A 427 17.18 16.50 1.99
CA GLU A 427 16.91 15.90 0.69
C GLU A 427 16.01 16.83 -0.14
N GLU A 428 16.15 16.80 -1.46
CA GLU A 428 15.35 17.62 -2.38
C GLU A 428 14.83 16.75 -3.51
N ILE A 429 13.55 16.89 -3.87
CA ILE A 429 13.02 16.37 -5.12
C ILE A 429 13.64 17.18 -6.26
N ILE A 430 14.19 16.46 -7.24
CA ILE A 430 14.83 17.00 -8.42
C ILE A 430 14.25 16.36 -9.68
N ALA A 431 14.43 17.01 -10.82
CA ALA A 431 14.02 16.48 -12.13
C ALA A 431 12.55 16.02 -12.16
N ALA A 432 11.67 16.74 -11.46
CA ALA A 432 10.24 16.48 -11.44
C ALA A 432 9.55 16.91 -12.75
N SER A 433 8.57 16.14 -13.20
CA SER A 433 7.73 16.43 -14.37
C SER A 433 6.34 15.82 -14.22
N ILE A 434 5.32 16.54 -14.69
CA ILE A 434 3.93 16.07 -14.77
C ILE A 434 3.57 15.87 -16.24
N THR A 435 2.92 14.74 -16.57
CA THR A 435 2.32 14.47 -17.88
C THR A 435 0.91 13.92 -17.68
N GLU A 436 -0.11 14.76 -17.89
CA GLU A 436 -1.53 14.41 -17.69
C GLU A 436 -1.81 13.72 -16.34
N ASN A 437 -1.83 12.39 -16.31
CA ASN A 437 -2.12 11.55 -15.14
C ASN A 437 -0.86 11.01 -14.43
N GLU A 438 0.34 11.38 -14.88
CA GLU A 438 1.61 10.86 -14.39
C GLU A 438 2.51 11.95 -13.80
N PHE A 439 3.12 11.69 -12.64
CA PHE A 439 4.17 12.51 -12.04
C PHE A 439 5.46 11.69 -11.91
N GLU A 440 6.51 12.09 -12.61
CA GLU A 440 7.86 11.49 -12.51
C GLU A 440 8.79 12.44 -11.77
N PHE A 441 9.57 11.94 -10.81
CA PHE A 441 10.55 12.72 -10.06
C PHE A 441 11.77 11.90 -9.63
N GLN A 442 12.81 12.56 -9.15
CA GLN A 442 13.99 11.92 -8.53
C GLN A 442 14.26 12.58 -7.18
N ILE A 443 14.99 11.89 -6.30
CA ILE A 443 15.46 12.48 -5.04
C ILE A 443 16.98 12.65 -5.08
N SER A 444 17.45 13.81 -4.65
CA SER A 444 18.88 14.12 -4.54
C SER A 444 19.59 13.31 -3.45
N GLU A 445 20.92 13.29 -3.49
CA GLU A 445 21.71 12.74 -2.39
C GLU A 445 21.85 13.78 -1.26
N LYS A 446 21.58 13.36 -0.01
CA LYS A 446 21.81 14.18 1.17
C LYS A 446 23.29 14.51 1.31
N LYS A 447 23.62 15.81 1.43
CA LYS A 447 25.01 16.28 1.55
C LYS A 447 25.24 17.01 2.86
N LYS A 448 26.32 16.65 3.54
CA LYS A 448 26.85 17.39 4.70
C LYS A 448 28.33 17.67 4.47
N ASP A 449 28.72 18.95 4.56
CA ASP A 449 30.10 19.41 4.31
C ASP A 449 30.68 18.95 2.94
N GLY A 450 29.83 18.88 1.91
CA GLY A 450 30.23 18.44 0.57
C GLY A 450 30.44 16.93 0.39
N LYS A 451 30.16 16.12 1.41
CA LYS A 451 30.14 14.65 1.33
C LYS A 451 28.72 14.11 1.37
N THR A 452 28.44 13.12 0.54
CA THR A 452 27.20 12.35 0.60
C THR A 452 27.12 11.62 1.93
N ILE A 453 25.99 11.78 2.62
CA ILE A 453 25.65 11.04 3.84
C ILE A 453 24.44 10.16 3.55
N ASN A 454 24.51 8.88 3.89
CA ASN A 454 23.45 7.89 3.66
C ASN A 454 23.05 7.25 5.00
N ASP A 455 22.77 8.06 6.03
CA ASP A 455 22.58 7.56 7.40
C ASP A 455 21.11 7.56 7.87
N ASP A 456 20.20 8.17 7.10
CA ASP A 456 18.79 8.26 7.48
C ASP A 456 17.89 7.62 6.43
N LYS A 457 16.78 7.03 6.90
CA LYS A 457 15.69 6.60 6.02
C LYS A 457 15.04 7.84 5.40
N THR A 458 14.82 7.75 4.11
CA THR A 458 14.13 8.75 3.30
C THR A 458 12.63 8.67 3.50
N LYS A 459 11.98 9.81 3.68
CA LYS A 459 10.53 9.95 3.54
C LYS A 459 10.20 11.12 2.61
N VAL A 460 9.23 10.90 1.74
CA VAL A 460 8.60 11.94 0.92
C VAL A 460 7.10 11.89 1.11
N GLY A 461 6.50 13.03 1.40
CA GLY A 461 5.06 13.26 1.32
C GLY A 461 4.70 13.99 0.04
N LEU A 462 3.67 13.54 -0.67
CA LEU A 462 3.13 14.22 -1.85
C LEU A 462 1.63 14.40 -1.69
N THR A 463 1.15 15.63 -1.77
CA THR A 463 -0.27 15.96 -1.85
C THR A 463 -0.59 16.31 -3.30
N PHE A 464 -1.50 15.57 -3.90
CA PHE A 464 -1.89 15.76 -5.31
C PHE A 464 -3.19 16.53 -5.40
N PHE A 465 -3.24 17.49 -6.32
CA PHE A 465 -4.47 18.16 -6.72
C PHE A 465 -4.87 17.65 -8.08
N VAL A 466 -6.13 17.22 -8.24
CA VAL A 466 -6.56 16.50 -9.44
C VAL A 466 -7.88 17.01 -10.02
N SER A 467 -8.00 16.91 -11.34
CA SER A 467 -9.25 17.02 -12.07
C SER A 467 -9.72 15.64 -12.50
N VAL A 468 -11.03 15.41 -12.42
CA VAL A 468 -11.67 14.13 -12.73
C VAL A 468 -12.63 14.31 -13.90
N GLU A 469 -12.53 13.44 -14.91
CA GLU A 469 -13.39 13.45 -16.10
C GLU A 469 -14.87 13.35 -15.70
N ALA A 470 -15.72 14.19 -16.30
CA ALA A 470 -17.15 14.27 -15.98
C ALA A 470 -17.85 12.90 -16.08
N GLY A 471 -18.79 12.64 -15.15
CA GLY A 471 -19.57 11.41 -15.12
C GLY A 471 -18.81 10.17 -14.67
N LYS A 472 -17.52 10.26 -14.33
CA LYS A 472 -16.74 9.15 -13.77
C LYS A 472 -16.96 9.01 -12.28
N SER A 473 -16.87 7.77 -11.80
CA SER A 473 -16.89 7.44 -10.38
C SER A 473 -15.99 6.23 -10.12
N GLY A 474 -15.45 6.13 -8.90
CA GLY A 474 -14.58 5.05 -8.47
C GLY A 474 -13.34 5.51 -7.71
N ASP A 475 -12.53 4.56 -7.29
CA ASP A 475 -11.31 4.85 -6.52
C ASP A 475 -10.26 5.56 -7.39
N ILE A 476 -9.70 6.65 -6.85
CA ILE A 476 -8.53 7.34 -7.41
C ILE A 476 -7.29 6.63 -6.86
N GLU A 477 -6.91 5.54 -7.54
CA GLU A 477 -5.76 4.71 -7.19
C GLU A 477 -4.49 5.23 -7.87
N ALA A 478 -3.48 5.59 -7.07
CA ALA A 478 -2.14 5.89 -7.54
C ALA A 478 -1.31 4.61 -7.65
N VAL A 479 -0.62 4.44 -8.78
CA VAL A 479 0.41 3.41 -8.99
C VAL A 479 1.77 4.07 -8.82
N VAL A 480 2.48 3.70 -7.76
CA VAL A 480 3.81 4.22 -7.42
C VAL A 480 4.88 3.21 -7.83
N GLY A 481 5.79 3.61 -8.71
CA GLY A 481 6.83 2.74 -9.27
C GLY A 481 8.05 3.52 -9.73
N GLY A 482 8.72 3.01 -10.77
CA GLY A 482 9.91 3.63 -11.36
C GLY A 482 11.21 2.87 -11.08
N LYS A 483 12.33 3.42 -11.54
CA LYS A 483 13.66 2.78 -11.48
C LYS A 483 14.30 2.83 -10.10
N ALA A 484 13.80 3.68 -9.20
CA ALA A 484 14.33 3.82 -7.85
C ALA A 484 13.77 2.77 -6.87
N LEU A 485 12.67 2.09 -7.25
CA LEU A 485 11.89 1.20 -6.38
C LEU A 485 11.94 -0.26 -6.89
N ASP A 486 11.82 -1.22 -5.97
CA ASP A 486 11.82 -2.67 -6.28
C ASP A 486 10.43 -3.19 -6.69
N GLY A 487 9.72 -2.45 -7.55
CA GLY A 487 8.39 -2.80 -8.07
C GLY A 487 7.34 -1.71 -7.89
N GLU A 488 6.14 -1.98 -8.41
CA GLU A 488 4.99 -1.08 -8.31
C GLU A 488 4.16 -1.37 -7.05
N GLN A 489 3.69 -0.31 -6.41
CA GLN A 489 2.77 -0.36 -5.28
C GLN A 489 1.54 0.49 -5.58
N LYS A 490 0.37 0.03 -5.14
CA LYS A 490 -0.92 0.69 -5.38
C LYS A 490 -1.47 1.25 -4.09
N VAL A 491 -2.03 2.47 -4.16
CA VAL A 491 -2.63 3.14 -3.02
C VAL A 491 -3.81 3.99 -3.47
N VAL A 492 -4.94 3.89 -2.77
CA VAL A 492 -6.11 4.73 -3.03
C VAL A 492 -5.94 6.05 -2.28
N LEU A 493 -5.96 7.17 -3.01
CA LEU A 493 -5.76 8.51 -2.43
C LEU A 493 -7.03 9.36 -2.43
N GLY A 494 -8.05 8.97 -3.18
CA GLY A 494 -9.34 9.62 -3.20
C GLY A 494 -10.40 8.73 -3.83
N LYS A 495 -11.61 9.25 -3.93
CA LYS A 495 -12.76 8.58 -4.55
C LYS A 495 -13.52 9.59 -5.40
N ALA A 496 -13.60 9.32 -6.69
CA ALA A 496 -14.40 10.10 -7.61
C ALA A 496 -15.88 9.78 -7.44
N VAL A 497 -16.69 10.83 -7.36
CA VAL A 497 -18.16 10.77 -7.26
C VAL A 497 -18.76 11.50 -8.45
N ALA A 498 -19.52 10.78 -9.28
CA ALA A 498 -20.31 11.42 -10.32
C ALA A 498 -21.53 12.10 -9.66
N PRO A 499 -21.68 13.44 -9.76
CA PRO A 499 -22.76 14.16 -9.07
C PRO A 499 -24.15 13.78 -9.62
N VAL A 500 -24.20 13.30 -10.87
CA VAL A 500 -25.43 12.97 -11.58
C VAL A 500 -25.30 11.62 -12.31
N GLU A 501 -26.35 10.82 -12.29
CA GLU A 501 -26.54 9.59 -13.08
C GLU A 501 -27.52 9.88 -14.23
N ILE A 502 -27.14 9.53 -15.46
CA ILE A 502 -27.99 9.73 -16.65
C ILE A 502 -28.34 8.38 -17.27
N LYS A 503 -29.62 8.17 -17.54
CA LYS A 503 -30.16 6.97 -18.18
C LYS A 503 -31.08 7.37 -19.33
N ALA A 504 -31.12 6.56 -20.37
CA ALA A 504 -32.08 6.71 -21.46
C ALA A 504 -32.67 5.37 -21.87
N GLU A 505 -33.91 5.41 -22.36
CA GLU A 505 -34.55 4.33 -23.09
C GLU A 505 -34.30 4.50 -24.60
N SER A 506 -34.17 3.40 -25.33
CA SER A 506 -33.92 3.43 -26.78
C SER A 506 -35.22 3.19 -27.58
N ALA A 507 -35.60 4.15 -28.42
CA ALA A 507 -36.74 4.06 -29.32
C ALA A 507 -36.33 3.65 -30.76
N LYS A 508 -37.18 2.93 -31.48
CA LYS A 508 -36.95 2.64 -32.92
C LYS A 508 -37.49 3.77 -33.78
N ILE A 509 -36.62 4.43 -34.54
CA ILE A 509 -36.98 5.55 -35.42
C ILE A 509 -36.49 5.30 -36.86
N GLN A 510 -37.07 5.98 -37.84
CA GLN A 510 -36.79 5.79 -39.26
C GLN A 510 -36.09 6.99 -39.89
N ALA A 511 -35.10 6.73 -40.75
CA ALA A 511 -34.42 7.79 -41.49
C ALA A 511 -35.39 8.51 -42.46
N GLY A 512 -35.30 9.84 -42.53
CA GLY A 512 -36.13 10.68 -43.40
C GLY A 512 -37.59 10.85 -42.96
N VAL A 513 -37.92 10.51 -41.71
CA VAL A 513 -39.27 10.58 -41.14
C VAL A 513 -39.30 11.62 -40.01
N ARG A 514 -40.41 12.35 -39.93
CA ARG A 514 -40.69 13.36 -38.91
C ARG A 514 -41.64 12.84 -37.83
N ASN A 515 -41.69 13.55 -36.72
CA ASN A 515 -42.65 13.44 -35.64
C ASN A 515 -42.59 12.06 -34.95
N GLN A 516 -41.37 11.56 -34.78
CA GLN A 516 -41.10 10.23 -34.20
C GLN A 516 -40.78 10.39 -32.72
N ALA A 517 -41.37 9.53 -31.89
CA ALA A 517 -41.10 9.57 -30.45
C ALA A 517 -39.68 9.08 -30.14
N LEU A 518 -38.95 9.84 -29.32
CA LEU A 518 -37.71 9.42 -28.68
C LEU A 518 -38.02 8.61 -27.41
N GLY A 519 -37.04 7.83 -26.97
CA GLY A 519 -37.12 7.19 -25.66
C GLY A 519 -36.95 8.21 -24.53
N LYS A 520 -37.44 7.85 -23.34
CA LYS A 520 -37.35 8.67 -22.14
C LYS A 520 -35.89 8.86 -21.73
N ILE A 521 -35.53 10.07 -21.30
CA ILE A 521 -34.24 10.37 -20.68
C ILE A 521 -34.49 10.72 -19.21
N THR A 522 -33.67 10.18 -18.32
CA THR A 522 -33.73 10.41 -16.88
C THR A 522 -32.38 10.93 -16.43
N ILE A 523 -32.39 12.10 -15.81
CA ILE A 523 -31.22 12.73 -15.18
C ILE A 523 -31.48 12.74 -13.68
N LYS A 524 -30.66 12.00 -12.92
CA LYS A 524 -30.85 11.82 -11.49
C LYS A 524 -29.63 12.31 -10.74
N GLU A 525 -29.82 13.19 -9.78
CA GLU A 525 -28.77 13.55 -8.85
C GLU A 525 -28.37 12.35 -7.98
N ALA A 526 -27.07 12.14 -7.84
CA ALA A 526 -26.51 11.17 -6.91
C ALA A 526 -26.36 11.77 -5.50
N VAL A 527 -26.20 13.09 -5.41
CA VAL A 527 -26.09 13.90 -4.20
C VAL A 527 -26.97 15.14 -4.33
N ALA A 528 -27.47 15.70 -3.23
CA ALA A 528 -28.19 16.98 -3.26
C ALA A 528 -27.27 18.09 -3.80
N GLY A 529 -27.82 19.04 -4.58
CA GLY A 529 -27.02 20.06 -5.27
C GLY A 529 -26.09 19.49 -6.34
N GLY A 530 -26.38 18.27 -6.83
CA GLY A 530 -25.60 17.63 -7.89
C GLY A 530 -25.79 18.30 -9.25
N ILE A 531 -26.85 19.08 -9.45
CA ILE A 531 -27.16 19.94 -10.59
C ILE A 531 -27.18 21.39 -10.09
N LEU A 532 -26.44 22.28 -10.74
CA LEU A 532 -26.23 23.65 -10.26
C LEU A 532 -27.31 24.64 -10.69
N GLU A 533 -27.60 25.63 -9.83
CA GLU A 533 -28.52 26.74 -10.11
C GLU A 533 -27.91 27.81 -11.01
N ASP A 534 -28.76 28.62 -11.65
CA ASP A 534 -28.38 29.69 -12.57
C ASP A 534 -27.55 29.18 -13.78
N LYS A 535 -27.83 27.94 -14.19
CA LYS A 535 -27.11 27.18 -15.22
C LYS A 535 -28.06 26.41 -16.12
N GLU A 536 -27.55 25.90 -17.24
CA GLU A 536 -28.35 25.13 -18.19
C GLU A 536 -27.87 23.67 -18.29
N ILE A 537 -28.82 22.73 -18.36
CA ILE A 537 -28.60 21.40 -18.91
C ILE A 537 -28.91 21.46 -20.41
N VAL A 538 -28.07 20.84 -21.22
CA VAL A 538 -28.21 20.84 -22.67
C VAL A 538 -28.19 19.40 -23.20
N LEU A 539 -29.20 19.05 -24.00
CA LEU A 539 -29.28 17.77 -24.70
C LEU A 539 -29.09 18.02 -26.19
N GLU A 540 -27.99 17.53 -26.74
CA GLU A 540 -27.68 17.61 -28.16
C GLU A 540 -28.00 16.28 -28.85
N LEU A 541 -28.90 16.34 -29.83
CA LEU A 541 -29.13 15.25 -30.78
C LEU A 541 -28.03 15.23 -31.85
N ASP A 542 -27.86 14.09 -32.52
CA ASP A 542 -27.02 14.00 -33.72
C ASP A 542 -27.37 15.13 -34.71
N LYS A 543 -26.37 15.72 -35.36
CA LYS A 543 -26.51 16.81 -36.33
C LYS A 543 -27.52 16.54 -37.46
N ASP A 544 -27.84 15.27 -37.73
CA ASP A 544 -28.82 14.85 -38.74
C ASP A 544 -30.23 14.62 -38.13
N MET A 545 -30.45 15.08 -36.89
CA MET A 545 -31.71 15.05 -36.15
C MET A 545 -32.05 16.40 -35.54
N ASP A 546 -33.32 16.81 -35.60
CA ASP A 546 -33.83 18.01 -34.95
C ASP A 546 -34.99 17.65 -34.01
N TRP A 547 -35.17 18.42 -32.95
CA TRP A 547 -36.41 18.34 -32.16
C TRP A 547 -37.58 18.89 -33.00
N ASP A 548 -38.66 18.11 -33.14
CA ASP A 548 -39.85 18.52 -33.89
C ASP A 548 -40.83 19.33 -33.02
N ASP A 549 -40.90 19.02 -31.72
CA ASP A 549 -41.74 19.70 -30.72
C ASP A 549 -41.01 19.72 -29.36
N GLU A 550 -41.37 20.67 -28.49
CA GLU A 550 -40.86 20.75 -27.11
C GLU A 550 -41.26 19.51 -26.29
N PRO A 551 -40.31 18.78 -25.70
CA PRO A 551 -40.62 17.64 -24.83
C PRO A 551 -41.23 18.11 -23.51
N GLU A 552 -41.84 17.17 -22.79
CA GLU A 552 -42.26 17.39 -21.40
C GLU A 552 -41.06 17.12 -20.49
N VAL A 553 -40.67 18.12 -19.70
CA VAL A 553 -39.55 18.03 -18.74
C VAL A 553 -40.14 18.21 -17.35
N ASP A 554 -40.10 17.14 -16.55
CA ASP A 554 -40.69 17.12 -15.21
C ASP A 554 -39.64 16.76 -14.16
N VAL A 555 -39.66 17.45 -13.01
CA VAL A 555 -38.99 16.98 -11.79
C VAL A 555 -39.91 15.99 -11.09
N VAL A 556 -39.60 14.71 -11.19
CA VAL A 556 -40.48 13.61 -10.72
C VAL A 556 -40.18 13.16 -9.29
N ALA A 557 -39.03 13.56 -8.75
CA ALA A 557 -38.60 13.30 -7.38
C ALA A 557 -37.63 14.40 -6.93
N GLY A 558 -37.65 14.71 -5.63
CA GLY A 558 -36.83 15.77 -5.02
C GLY A 558 -37.46 17.16 -5.16
N ASP A 559 -36.63 18.18 -4.96
CA ASP A 559 -37.02 19.58 -4.80
C ASP A 559 -36.27 20.56 -5.73
N LEU A 560 -35.51 20.05 -6.71
CA LEU A 560 -34.93 20.88 -7.78
C LEU A 560 -36.00 21.69 -8.52
N GLU A 561 -35.74 22.97 -8.79
CA GLU A 561 -36.63 23.82 -9.60
C GLU A 561 -36.00 24.07 -10.98
N ILE A 562 -36.78 23.83 -12.04
CA ILE A 562 -36.38 24.10 -13.43
C ILE A 562 -37.11 25.33 -13.95
N GLY A 563 -36.39 26.12 -14.73
CA GLY A 563 -36.88 27.34 -15.38
C GLY A 563 -37.37 27.09 -16.80
N ASP A 564 -36.94 27.95 -17.73
CA ASP A 564 -37.35 27.86 -19.13
C ASP A 564 -36.74 26.64 -19.83
N VAL A 565 -37.59 25.96 -20.62
CA VAL A 565 -37.18 24.90 -21.56
C VAL A 565 -37.26 25.46 -22.97
N ARG A 566 -36.19 25.34 -23.75
CA ARG A 566 -36.12 25.90 -25.11
C ARG A 566 -35.41 24.97 -26.09
N ILE A 567 -35.86 25.00 -27.34
CA ILE A 567 -35.24 24.27 -28.45
C ILE A 567 -34.54 25.23 -29.40
N ASP A 568 -33.35 24.85 -29.84
CA ASP A 568 -32.65 25.43 -30.98
C ASP A 568 -32.12 24.29 -31.88
N ASP A 569 -32.81 24.01 -32.99
CA ASP A 569 -32.54 22.90 -33.92
C ASP A 569 -32.37 21.52 -33.23
N ASN A 570 -31.13 21.02 -33.12
CA ASN A 570 -30.79 19.73 -32.52
C ASN A 570 -30.56 19.81 -31.00
N MET A 571 -30.65 21.01 -30.42
CA MET A 571 -30.32 21.30 -29.03
C MET A 571 -31.59 21.58 -28.21
N LEU A 572 -31.70 20.94 -27.05
CA LEU A 572 -32.69 21.22 -26.03
C LEU A 572 -31.98 21.79 -24.80
N TYR A 573 -32.37 22.98 -24.36
CA TYR A 573 -31.84 23.64 -23.17
C TYR A 573 -32.89 23.63 -22.06
N ILE A 574 -32.43 23.36 -20.84
CA ILE A 574 -33.24 23.32 -19.63
C ILE A 574 -32.54 24.20 -18.59
N GLU A 575 -33.12 25.35 -18.26
CA GLU A 575 -32.61 26.25 -17.22
C GLU A 575 -32.89 25.67 -15.83
N ILE A 576 -31.95 25.86 -14.90
CA ILE A 576 -32.07 25.44 -13.50
C ILE A 576 -32.24 26.70 -12.64
N ASP A 577 -33.43 26.88 -12.08
CA ASP A 577 -33.79 28.05 -11.28
C ASP A 577 -33.24 27.97 -9.86
N SER A 578 -33.17 26.76 -9.28
CA SER A 578 -32.60 26.54 -7.95
C SER A 578 -32.02 25.14 -7.77
N GLU A 579 -30.94 25.04 -7.00
CA GLU A 579 -30.36 23.75 -6.60
C GLU A 579 -31.29 22.98 -5.66
N SER A 580 -31.12 21.66 -5.64
CA SER A 580 -31.88 20.78 -4.77
C SER A 580 -31.27 20.68 -3.38
N THR A 581 -32.11 20.50 -2.35
CA THR A 581 -31.65 20.15 -1.00
C THR A 581 -31.70 18.64 -0.74
N GLU A 582 -32.34 17.88 -1.64
CA GLU A 582 -32.31 16.43 -1.68
C GLU A 582 -32.10 15.90 -3.12
N PRO A 583 -31.50 14.71 -3.31
CA PRO A 583 -31.25 14.19 -4.65
C PRO A 583 -32.52 14.14 -5.50
N SER A 584 -32.55 14.94 -6.56
CA SER A 584 -33.70 15.14 -7.44
C SER A 584 -33.58 14.33 -8.73
N THR A 585 -34.70 14.17 -9.44
CA THR A 585 -34.75 13.44 -10.71
C THR A 585 -35.59 14.18 -11.73
N ILE A 586 -34.96 14.52 -12.86
CA ILE A 586 -35.61 15.09 -14.05
C ILE A 586 -35.92 13.95 -15.01
N GLU A 587 -37.15 13.92 -15.53
CA GLU A 587 -37.54 13.08 -16.66
C GLU A 587 -37.90 13.93 -17.88
N ILE A 588 -37.23 13.67 -19.00
CA ILE A 588 -37.60 14.20 -20.32
C ILE A 588 -38.41 13.14 -21.04
N THR A 589 -39.69 13.43 -21.27
CA THR A 589 -40.65 12.54 -21.92
C THR A 589 -41.35 13.22 -23.10
N LYS A 590 -42.13 12.45 -23.87
CA LYS A 590 -42.88 12.92 -25.04
C LYS A 590 -42.06 13.64 -26.12
N GLY A 591 -40.73 13.59 -26.05
CA GLY A 591 -39.82 14.16 -27.03
C GLY A 591 -40.03 13.59 -28.41
N ARG A 592 -40.06 14.46 -29.41
CA ARG A 592 -40.29 14.09 -30.80
C ARG A 592 -39.23 14.66 -31.70
N VAL A 593 -38.83 13.88 -32.70
CA VAL A 593 -37.74 14.24 -33.60
C VAL A 593 -38.10 14.11 -35.06
N LYS A 594 -37.45 15.00 -35.82
CA LYS A 594 -37.24 14.90 -37.25
C LYS A 594 -35.89 14.27 -37.50
N VAL A 595 -35.86 13.29 -38.41
CA VAL A 595 -34.64 12.57 -38.77
C VAL A 595 -34.36 12.79 -40.25
N ASP A 596 -33.16 13.26 -40.60
CA ASP A 596 -32.74 13.38 -41.99
C ASP A 596 -32.61 11.99 -42.65
N ARG A 597 -32.66 11.92 -43.98
CA ARG A 597 -32.34 10.69 -44.73
C ARG A 597 -30.85 10.38 -44.72
N ALA A 598 -30.00 11.36 -44.45
CA ALA A 598 -28.54 11.21 -44.45
C ALA A 598 -28.00 10.53 -43.18
N ILE A 599 -28.81 10.45 -42.11
CA ILE A 599 -28.38 9.83 -40.85
C ILE A 599 -27.98 8.37 -41.06
N ALA A 600 -26.97 7.92 -40.31
CA ALA A 600 -26.57 6.52 -40.33
C ALA A 600 -27.62 5.61 -39.64
N GLU A 601 -27.74 4.38 -40.13
CA GLU A 601 -28.50 3.34 -39.42
C GLU A 601 -27.75 2.89 -38.16
N GLY A 602 -28.51 2.55 -37.12
CA GLY A 602 -27.97 2.05 -35.86
C GLY A 602 -28.31 2.93 -34.68
N LYS A 603 -27.59 2.70 -33.58
CA LYS A 603 -27.81 3.38 -32.30
C LYS A 603 -27.37 4.84 -32.41
N ILE A 604 -28.22 5.73 -31.93
CA ILE A 604 -27.96 7.15 -31.83
C ILE A 604 -27.96 7.53 -30.36
N ASP A 605 -26.86 8.16 -29.96
CA ASP A 605 -26.71 8.73 -28.63
C ASP A 605 -27.13 10.20 -28.64
N VAL A 606 -27.68 10.66 -27.53
CA VAL A 606 -27.76 12.07 -27.17
C VAL A 606 -26.56 12.42 -26.31
N GLU A 607 -25.92 13.53 -26.61
CA GLU A 607 -24.90 14.12 -25.75
C GLU A 607 -25.59 14.99 -24.71
N VAL A 608 -25.44 14.63 -23.43
CA VAL A 608 -25.94 15.45 -22.32
C VAL A 608 -24.77 16.26 -21.78
N LYS A 609 -24.91 17.58 -21.79
CA LYS A 609 -23.88 18.57 -21.47
C LYS A 609 -24.49 19.78 -20.76
N GLY A 610 -23.74 20.87 -20.67
CA GLY A 610 -24.18 22.11 -20.02
C GLY A 610 -23.46 22.36 -18.70
N ASP A 611 -23.38 23.63 -18.32
CA ASP A 611 -22.62 24.12 -17.17
C ASP A 611 -23.27 23.75 -15.83
N ALA A 612 -24.56 23.37 -15.84
CA ALA A 612 -25.24 22.80 -14.68
C ALA A 612 -24.64 21.43 -14.27
N LEU A 613 -24.09 20.69 -15.23
CA LEU A 613 -23.53 19.34 -15.04
C LEU A 613 -22.00 19.30 -15.06
N ILE A 614 -21.37 20.23 -15.79
CA ILE A 614 -19.92 20.25 -16.02
C ILE A 614 -19.39 21.64 -15.75
N GLN A 615 -18.52 21.76 -14.75
CA GLN A 615 -17.70 22.96 -14.52
C GLN A 615 -16.22 22.72 -14.83
N ASN A 616 -15.86 21.53 -15.33
CA ASN A 616 -14.48 21.17 -15.62
C ASN A 616 -13.95 21.96 -16.82
N GLY A 617 -13.37 23.14 -16.59
CA GLY A 617 -12.77 23.99 -17.61
C GLY A 617 -13.46 25.34 -17.80
N TYR A 618 -12.81 26.20 -18.60
CA TYR A 618 -13.27 27.58 -18.83
C TYR A 618 -14.25 27.69 -19.99
N ASP A 619 -15.30 28.48 -19.79
CA ASP A 619 -16.30 28.80 -20.80
C ASP A 619 -15.92 30.01 -21.68
N SER A 620 -14.78 30.66 -21.39
CA SER A 620 -14.27 31.79 -22.18
C SER A 620 -12.75 31.96 -22.07
N ASP A 621 -12.14 32.65 -23.04
CA ASP A 621 -10.74 33.10 -22.94
C ASP A 621 -10.55 33.91 -21.64
N ILE A 622 -9.52 33.58 -20.86
CA ILE A 622 -9.21 34.33 -19.64
C ILE A 622 -8.45 35.60 -20.04
N GLU A 623 -9.03 36.77 -19.75
CA GLU A 623 -8.27 38.03 -19.78
C GLU A 623 -7.39 38.15 -18.54
N TYR A 624 -6.08 38.08 -18.75
CA TYR A 624 -5.07 38.33 -17.73
C TYR A 624 -4.83 39.83 -17.55
N LYS A 625 -5.14 40.40 -16.38
CA LYS A 625 -4.83 41.80 -16.07
C LYS A 625 -3.43 41.94 -15.49
N ASP A 626 -2.42 41.97 -16.34
CA ASP A 626 -1.10 42.44 -15.94
C ASP A 626 -1.11 43.97 -15.75
N ALA A 627 -0.77 44.46 -14.57
CA ALA A 627 -0.65 45.91 -14.34
C ALA A 627 0.49 46.57 -15.17
N THR A 628 1.38 45.77 -15.76
CA THR A 628 2.56 46.21 -16.52
C THR A 628 2.43 46.05 -18.04
N VAL A 629 1.40 45.34 -18.53
CA VAL A 629 1.18 45.09 -19.98
C VAL A 629 -0.12 45.77 -20.43
N THR A 630 -0.02 46.69 -21.38
CA THR A 630 -1.20 47.30 -22.02
C THR A 630 -1.88 46.30 -22.94
N GLY A 631 -3.10 45.90 -22.59
CA GLY A 631 -3.89 44.90 -23.30
C GLY A 631 -3.74 43.54 -22.64
N SER A 632 -4.74 43.15 -21.86
CA SER A 632 -4.80 41.88 -21.13
C SER A 632 -4.53 40.70 -22.08
N PRO A 633 -3.41 39.96 -21.94
CA PRO A 633 -3.18 38.74 -22.70
C PRO A 633 -4.35 37.76 -22.46
N LYS A 634 -4.81 37.11 -23.53
CA LYS A 634 -5.84 36.08 -23.45
C LYS A 634 -5.19 34.70 -23.46
N ILE A 635 -5.52 33.86 -22.49
CA ILE A 635 -5.19 32.43 -22.54
C ILE A 635 -6.37 31.71 -23.20
N SER A 636 -6.12 30.97 -24.28
CA SER A 636 -7.18 30.25 -24.99
C SER A 636 -7.59 28.98 -24.25
N LYS A 637 -8.84 28.57 -24.43
CA LYS A 637 -9.39 27.29 -23.94
C LYS A 637 -8.50 26.07 -24.30
N SER A 638 -7.94 26.06 -25.51
CA SER A 638 -7.04 24.98 -25.96
C SER A 638 -5.76 24.89 -25.12
N THR A 639 -5.17 26.03 -24.77
CA THR A 639 -3.95 26.09 -23.93
C THR A 639 -4.24 25.60 -22.51
N LEU A 640 -5.43 25.89 -21.96
CA LEU A 640 -5.84 25.41 -20.64
C LEU A 640 -6.02 23.89 -20.59
N LEU A 641 -6.54 23.29 -21.67
CA LEU A 641 -6.72 21.83 -21.78
C LEU A 641 -5.39 21.09 -21.99
N GLU A 642 -4.48 21.67 -22.77
CA GLU A 642 -3.20 21.04 -23.13
C GLU A 642 -2.11 21.26 -22.07
N GLU A 643 -2.06 22.43 -21.41
CA GLU A 643 -0.95 22.78 -20.50
C GLU A 643 -1.29 22.61 -19.00
N TYR A 644 -2.58 22.61 -18.61
CA TYR A 644 -2.98 22.65 -17.19
C TYR A 644 -3.74 21.39 -16.72
N GLY A 645 -3.76 20.33 -17.52
CA GLY A 645 -4.27 19.03 -17.05
C GLY A 645 -5.78 18.99 -16.80
N LEU A 646 -6.58 19.85 -17.44
CA LEU A 646 -8.04 19.80 -17.31
C LEU A 646 -8.67 18.82 -18.32
N PHE A 647 -9.84 18.26 -18.00
CA PHE A 647 -10.64 17.52 -18.98
C PHE A 647 -11.49 18.48 -19.82
N ASN A 648 -11.84 18.04 -21.03
CA ASN A 648 -12.74 18.77 -21.90
C ASN A 648 -14.17 18.76 -21.35
N ASN A 649 -14.92 19.83 -21.59
CA ASN A 649 -16.32 20.03 -21.15
C ASN A 649 -17.35 19.77 -22.25
N GLU A 650 -17.00 18.98 -23.28
CA GLU A 650 -17.90 18.73 -24.42
C GLU A 650 -19.23 18.07 -24.00
N TYR A 651 -19.17 16.99 -23.20
CA TYR A 651 -20.35 16.29 -22.70
C TYR A 651 -20.07 15.59 -21.37
N TYR A 652 -21.11 15.48 -20.55
CA TYR A 652 -21.10 14.78 -19.26
C TYR A 652 -21.30 13.28 -19.48
N ALA A 653 -22.24 12.93 -20.38
CA ALA A 653 -22.48 11.56 -20.79
C ALA A 653 -23.08 11.50 -22.20
N LYS A 654 -22.90 10.35 -22.85
CA LYS A 654 -23.62 9.96 -24.06
C LYS A 654 -24.58 8.84 -23.72
N VAL A 655 -25.86 9.01 -24.05
CA VAL A 655 -26.90 8.03 -23.73
C VAL A 655 -27.70 7.65 -24.98
N GLU A 656 -27.88 6.36 -25.20
CA GLU A 656 -28.62 5.83 -26.36
C GLU A 656 -30.12 6.14 -26.21
N VAL A 657 -30.63 7.03 -27.05
CA VAL A 657 -32.05 7.42 -27.05
C VAL A 657 -32.85 6.79 -28.18
N ALA A 658 -32.16 6.33 -29.23
CA ALA A 658 -32.80 5.77 -30.40
C ALA A 658 -31.94 4.77 -31.17
N ASN A 659 -32.62 3.96 -31.99
CA ASN A 659 -32.04 3.08 -33.00
C ASN A 659 -32.70 3.38 -34.35
N VAL A 660 -31.94 4.00 -35.26
CA VAL A 660 -32.38 4.37 -36.60
C VAL A 660 -32.37 3.16 -37.51
N ILE A 661 -33.51 2.92 -38.17
CA ILE A 661 -33.68 1.92 -39.21
C ILE A 661 -34.03 2.59 -40.54
N THR A 662 -33.65 2.01 -41.68
CA THR A 662 -34.20 2.48 -42.97
C THR A 662 -35.69 2.21 -43.04
N PRO A 663 -36.48 3.15 -43.61
CA PRO A 663 -37.80 2.81 -44.10
C PRO A 663 -37.64 1.66 -45.10
N ALA A 664 -38.28 0.53 -44.84
CA ALA A 664 -38.22 -0.62 -45.75
C ALA A 664 -38.50 -0.16 -47.19
N ASP A 665 -37.63 -0.55 -48.11
CA ASP A 665 -37.72 -0.19 -49.52
C ASP A 665 -39.05 -0.73 -50.06
N ASN A 666 -39.98 0.17 -50.41
CA ASN A 666 -41.32 -0.16 -50.90
C ASN A 666 -41.30 -0.88 -52.27
N ASN A 667 -40.12 -1.27 -52.74
CA ASN A 667 -39.85 -1.95 -54.00
C ASN A 667 -39.19 -3.33 -53.81
N THR A 668 -39.24 -3.90 -52.61
CA THR A 668 -38.81 -5.28 -52.37
C THR A 668 -39.75 -6.22 -53.14
N LYS A 669 -39.22 -7.01 -54.09
CA LYS A 669 -39.97 -8.11 -54.72
C LYS A 669 -40.49 -9.03 -53.61
N GLY A 670 -41.81 -9.09 -53.44
CA GLY A 670 -42.43 -9.95 -52.45
C GLY A 670 -42.13 -11.42 -52.74
N GLU A 671 -42.21 -12.26 -51.70
CA GLU A 671 -42.27 -13.71 -51.88
C GLU A 671 -43.42 -14.05 -52.86
N PRO A 672 -43.24 -15.02 -53.79
CA PRO A 672 -44.28 -15.38 -54.73
C PRO A 672 -45.55 -15.80 -53.99
N VAL A 673 -46.69 -15.21 -54.38
CA VAL A 673 -47.99 -15.54 -53.80
C VAL A 673 -48.78 -16.44 -54.74
N GLN A 674 -49.19 -17.60 -54.25
CA GLN A 674 -49.94 -18.59 -55.02
C GLN A 674 -51.40 -18.64 -54.59
N PHE A 675 -52.30 -18.59 -55.57
CA PHE A 675 -53.74 -18.70 -55.41
C PHE A 675 -54.26 -19.89 -56.22
N VAL A 676 -54.96 -20.81 -55.56
CA VAL A 676 -55.57 -21.98 -56.22
C VAL A 676 -57.05 -21.71 -56.47
N ILE A 677 -57.52 -21.94 -57.70
CA ILE A 677 -58.93 -21.76 -58.05
C ILE A 677 -59.82 -22.68 -57.20
N ASP A 678 -60.97 -22.15 -56.78
CA ASP A 678 -61.96 -22.81 -55.91
C ASP A 678 -61.46 -23.16 -54.49
N SER A 679 -60.25 -22.72 -54.13
CA SER A 679 -59.69 -22.86 -52.78
C SER A 679 -59.66 -21.52 -52.04
N LYS A 680 -59.99 -21.54 -50.75
CA LYS A 680 -59.82 -20.37 -49.87
C LYS A 680 -58.40 -20.26 -49.30
N THR A 681 -57.50 -21.17 -49.62
CA THR A 681 -56.11 -21.13 -49.12
C THR A 681 -55.20 -20.50 -50.17
N MET A 682 -54.41 -19.50 -49.76
CA MET A 682 -53.30 -18.95 -50.54
C MET A 682 -51.97 -19.27 -49.86
N LYS A 683 -50.86 -19.28 -50.62
CA LYS A 683 -49.50 -19.43 -50.08
C LYS A 683 -48.69 -18.18 -50.32
N VAL A 684 -47.99 -17.71 -49.29
CA VAL A 684 -46.98 -16.64 -49.39
C VAL A 684 -45.64 -17.28 -49.04
N GLY A 685 -44.79 -17.53 -50.04
CA GLY A 685 -43.67 -18.45 -49.88
C GLY A 685 -44.17 -19.85 -49.46
N ASP A 686 -43.68 -20.37 -48.32
CA ASP A 686 -44.10 -21.65 -47.76
C ASP A 686 -45.27 -21.58 -46.76
N VAL A 687 -45.77 -20.37 -46.44
CA VAL A 687 -46.80 -20.16 -45.41
C VAL A 687 -48.20 -20.15 -46.02
N GLU A 688 -49.09 -21.03 -45.53
CA GLU A 688 -50.50 -21.06 -45.91
C GLU A 688 -51.32 -20.03 -45.13
N THR A 689 -52.15 -19.25 -45.84
CA THR A 689 -53.05 -18.24 -45.28
C THR A 689 -54.46 -18.41 -45.84
N GLN A 690 -55.47 -18.19 -45.00
CA GLN A 690 -56.87 -18.30 -45.39
C GLN A 690 -57.42 -16.97 -45.95
N MET A 691 -58.17 -17.08 -47.04
CA MET A 691 -58.94 -16.01 -47.68
C MET A 691 -60.43 -16.15 -47.37
N ASP A 692 -61.14 -15.04 -47.40
CA ASP A 692 -62.58 -15.01 -47.13
C ASP A 692 -63.41 -15.62 -48.28
N VAL A 693 -62.94 -15.43 -49.51
CA VAL A 693 -63.61 -15.82 -50.76
C VAL A 693 -62.61 -16.52 -51.68
N ALA A 694 -63.02 -17.65 -52.26
CA ALA A 694 -62.16 -18.42 -53.15
C ALA A 694 -62.05 -17.74 -54.53
N PRO A 695 -60.86 -17.76 -55.18
CA PRO A 695 -60.68 -17.36 -56.56
C PRO A 695 -61.52 -18.24 -57.49
N TYR A 696 -62.01 -17.70 -58.60
CA TYR A 696 -62.80 -18.46 -59.58
C TYR A 696 -62.52 -18.01 -61.01
N ILE A 697 -62.89 -18.83 -62.00
CA ILE A 697 -62.80 -18.45 -63.41
C ILE A 697 -64.19 -18.02 -63.90
N LYS A 698 -64.26 -16.85 -64.53
CA LYS A 698 -65.47 -16.31 -65.17
C LYS A 698 -65.09 -15.65 -66.49
N ASP A 699 -65.84 -15.95 -67.55
CA ASP A 699 -65.60 -15.42 -68.91
C ASP A 699 -64.14 -15.59 -69.40
N GLY A 700 -63.51 -16.72 -69.01
CA GLY A 700 -62.10 -17.01 -69.36
C GLY A 700 -61.05 -16.21 -68.56
N ARG A 701 -61.46 -15.47 -67.53
CA ARG A 701 -60.58 -14.69 -66.63
C ARG A 701 -60.59 -15.25 -65.22
N THR A 702 -59.43 -15.26 -64.57
CA THR A 702 -59.30 -15.60 -63.15
C THR A 702 -59.64 -14.38 -62.29
N MET A 703 -60.72 -14.49 -61.52
CA MET A 703 -61.24 -13.49 -60.61
C MET A 703 -60.71 -13.73 -59.20
N LEU A 704 -60.06 -12.73 -58.63
CA LEU A 704 -59.40 -12.78 -57.32
C LEU A 704 -59.87 -11.64 -56.40
N PRO A 705 -59.93 -11.83 -55.07
CA PRO A 705 -60.34 -10.76 -54.18
C PRO A 705 -59.23 -9.71 -54.09
N VAL A 706 -59.58 -8.46 -54.39
CA VAL A 706 -58.63 -7.35 -54.57
C VAL A 706 -57.76 -7.09 -53.34
N SER A 707 -58.33 -7.21 -52.13
CA SER A 707 -57.60 -6.98 -50.88
C SER A 707 -56.42 -7.94 -50.70
N PHE A 708 -56.60 -9.21 -51.07
CA PHE A 708 -55.55 -10.23 -50.94
C PHE A 708 -54.48 -10.07 -52.02
N VAL A 709 -54.87 -9.67 -53.24
CA VAL A 709 -53.91 -9.34 -54.31
C VAL A 709 -53.11 -8.10 -53.94
N ALA A 710 -53.75 -7.03 -53.46
CA ALA A 710 -53.07 -5.81 -53.05
C ALA A 710 -52.12 -6.07 -51.86
N LYS A 711 -52.56 -6.85 -50.86
CA LYS A 711 -51.72 -7.28 -49.74
C LYS A 711 -50.52 -8.11 -50.21
N ALA A 712 -50.71 -9.05 -51.14
CA ALA A 712 -49.64 -9.82 -51.77
C ALA A 712 -48.62 -8.92 -52.48
N MET A 713 -49.08 -7.77 -53.00
CA MET A 713 -48.25 -6.76 -53.67
C MET A 713 -47.66 -5.71 -52.71
N GLY A 714 -47.65 -5.97 -51.40
CA GLY A 714 -47.06 -5.09 -50.38
C GLY A 714 -47.91 -3.86 -50.05
N VAL A 715 -49.17 -3.80 -50.50
CA VAL A 715 -50.06 -2.69 -50.18
C VAL A 715 -50.69 -2.90 -48.80
N SER A 716 -50.42 -1.96 -47.88
CA SER A 716 -51.07 -1.95 -46.56
C SER A 716 -52.59 -1.79 -46.68
N GLN A 717 -53.34 -2.40 -45.75
CA GLN A 717 -54.80 -2.34 -45.72
C GLN A 717 -55.32 -0.88 -45.68
N ASN A 718 -54.61 0.03 -45.03
CA ASN A 718 -54.96 1.45 -44.94
C ASN A 718 -54.91 2.16 -46.30
N ASN A 719 -54.24 1.56 -47.29
CA ASN A 719 -54.10 2.09 -48.64
C ASN A 719 -55.11 1.48 -49.63
N ILE A 720 -56.09 0.72 -49.14
CA ILE A 720 -57.20 0.16 -49.93
C ILE A 720 -58.50 0.78 -49.42
N ILE A 721 -58.98 1.79 -50.14
CA ILE A 721 -60.16 2.57 -49.75
C ILE A 721 -61.38 2.08 -50.53
N TRP A 722 -62.44 1.73 -49.81
CA TRP A 722 -63.74 1.43 -50.39
C TRP A 722 -64.69 2.61 -50.17
N ASN A 723 -65.26 3.13 -51.25
CA ASN A 723 -66.32 4.13 -51.21
C ASN A 723 -67.66 3.44 -51.49
N GLU A 724 -68.48 3.30 -50.45
CA GLU A 724 -69.80 2.67 -50.53
C GLU A 724 -70.76 3.44 -51.46
N ALA A 725 -70.78 4.76 -51.39
CA ALA A 725 -71.72 5.60 -52.12
C ALA A 725 -71.52 5.52 -53.64
N THR A 726 -70.26 5.45 -54.09
CA THR A 726 -69.92 5.33 -55.52
C THR A 726 -69.61 3.90 -55.95
N ARG A 727 -69.60 2.95 -55.00
CA ARG A 727 -69.18 1.55 -55.19
C ARG A 727 -67.82 1.46 -55.87
N THR A 728 -66.84 2.21 -55.35
CA THR A 728 -65.50 2.34 -55.94
C THR A 728 -64.43 1.84 -54.98
N VAL A 729 -63.50 1.02 -55.47
CA VAL A 729 -62.25 0.69 -54.77
C VAL A 729 -61.13 1.60 -55.29
N THR A 730 -60.37 2.19 -54.37
CA THR A 730 -59.14 2.94 -54.65
C THR A 730 -57.96 2.27 -53.94
N ILE A 731 -56.87 2.03 -54.66
CA ILE A 731 -55.65 1.40 -54.15
C ILE A 731 -54.48 2.37 -54.35
N PHE A 732 -53.76 2.65 -53.27
CA PHE A 732 -52.56 3.48 -53.29
C PHE A 732 -51.32 2.60 -53.09
N LYS A 733 -50.43 2.55 -54.09
CA LYS A 733 -49.15 1.82 -54.02
C LYS A 733 -48.02 2.72 -54.50
N GLY A 734 -47.19 3.21 -53.57
CA GLY A 734 -46.17 4.21 -53.89
C GLY A 734 -46.83 5.44 -54.55
N SER A 735 -46.37 5.81 -55.75
CA SER A 735 -46.96 6.88 -56.56
C SER A 735 -48.14 6.44 -57.43
N SER A 736 -48.50 5.15 -57.45
CA SER A 736 -49.57 4.62 -58.28
C SER A 736 -50.92 4.63 -57.57
N ILE A 737 -51.94 5.15 -58.26
CA ILE A 737 -53.34 5.20 -57.82
C ILE A 737 -54.18 4.38 -58.80
N VAL A 738 -54.75 3.28 -58.32
CA VAL A 738 -55.67 2.44 -59.10
C VAL A 738 -57.09 2.62 -58.57
N THR A 739 -58.02 3.01 -59.44
CA THR A 739 -59.43 3.21 -59.10
C THR A 739 -60.33 2.34 -59.97
N ILE A 740 -61.31 1.67 -59.38
CA ILE A 740 -62.24 0.80 -60.11
C ILE A 740 -63.63 0.83 -59.48
N THR A 741 -64.64 1.06 -60.31
CA THR A 741 -66.05 1.06 -59.91
C THR A 741 -66.68 -0.31 -60.19
N ILE A 742 -67.43 -0.86 -59.25
CA ILE A 742 -68.13 -2.15 -59.40
C ILE A 742 -69.15 -2.06 -60.54
N GLY A 743 -69.16 -3.10 -61.39
CA GLY A 743 -69.98 -3.18 -62.60
C GLY A 743 -69.36 -2.50 -63.82
N SER A 744 -68.25 -1.77 -63.66
CA SER A 744 -67.49 -1.18 -64.76
C SER A 744 -66.48 -2.19 -65.32
N ASN A 745 -66.26 -2.14 -66.63
CA ASN A 745 -65.11 -2.76 -67.27
C ASN A 745 -63.93 -1.78 -67.44
N ALA A 746 -64.06 -0.52 -67.03
CA ALA A 746 -62.98 0.47 -67.07
C ALA A 746 -62.35 0.65 -65.68
N MET A 747 -61.04 0.45 -65.59
CA MET A 747 -60.17 0.71 -64.42
C MET A 747 -59.32 1.95 -64.70
N ASN A 748 -59.15 2.86 -63.76
CA ASN A 748 -58.23 3.99 -63.90
C ASN A 748 -56.91 3.70 -63.20
N VAL A 749 -55.79 3.83 -63.91
CA VAL A 749 -54.44 3.73 -63.36
C VAL A 749 -53.77 5.09 -63.58
N ASN A 750 -53.47 5.80 -62.48
CA ASN A 750 -52.87 7.15 -62.52
C ASN A 750 -53.66 8.13 -63.40
N GLY A 751 -54.99 8.07 -63.32
CA GLY A 751 -55.90 8.92 -64.10
C GLY A 751 -56.10 8.49 -65.55
N THR A 752 -55.41 7.44 -66.03
CA THR A 752 -55.58 6.89 -67.38
C THR A 752 -56.51 5.67 -67.37
N PRO A 753 -57.58 5.63 -68.19
CA PRO A 753 -58.48 4.48 -68.24
C PRO A 753 -57.85 3.28 -68.98
N VAL A 754 -57.99 2.10 -68.38
CA VAL A 754 -57.62 0.77 -68.86
C VAL A 754 -58.90 -0.06 -68.94
N TYR A 755 -59.26 -0.51 -70.14
CA TYR A 755 -60.46 -1.31 -70.35
C TYR A 755 -60.17 -2.81 -70.21
N MET A 756 -60.94 -3.46 -69.34
CA MET A 756 -61.01 -4.89 -69.11
C MET A 756 -62.05 -5.53 -70.03
N ASP A 757 -61.86 -6.81 -70.33
CA ASP A 757 -62.81 -7.62 -71.10
C ASP A 757 -63.87 -8.33 -70.24
N THR A 758 -63.84 -8.07 -68.93
CA THR A 758 -64.90 -8.42 -67.98
C THR A 758 -65.08 -7.27 -66.98
N VAL A 759 -66.10 -7.35 -66.14
CA VAL A 759 -66.44 -6.29 -65.17
C VAL A 759 -65.92 -6.61 -63.77
N ALA A 760 -65.60 -5.56 -63.01
CA ALA A 760 -65.42 -5.69 -61.57
C ALA A 760 -66.74 -6.10 -60.89
N GLU A 761 -66.72 -7.08 -60.01
CA GLU A 761 -67.95 -7.52 -59.31
C GLU A 761 -67.74 -7.71 -57.82
N ILE A 762 -68.83 -7.76 -57.08
CA ILE A 762 -68.81 -8.17 -55.67
C ILE A 762 -69.33 -9.60 -55.60
N LYS A 763 -68.53 -10.49 -55.00
CA LYS A 763 -68.93 -11.86 -54.67
C LYS A 763 -68.67 -12.10 -53.19
N ASP A 764 -69.67 -12.61 -52.47
CA ASP A 764 -69.59 -12.92 -51.05
C ASP A 764 -69.01 -11.78 -50.19
N GLY A 765 -69.38 -10.53 -50.51
CA GLY A 765 -68.93 -9.33 -49.79
C GLY A 765 -67.48 -8.91 -50.06
N ARG A 766 -66.83 -9.43 -51.12
CA ARG A 766 -65.50 -9.01 -51.57
C ARG A 766 -65.52 -8.53 -53.02
N THR A 767 -64.76 -7.49 -53.30
CA THR A 767 -64.51 -7.03 -54.67
C THR A 767 -63.60 -8.02 -55.39
N MET A 768 -64.07 -8.56 -56.50
CA MET A 768 -63.39 -9.53 -57.35
C MET A 768 -62.97 -8.86 -58.65
N LEU A 769 -61.69 -9.00 -59.02
CA LEU A 769 -61.13 -8.47 -60.27
C LEU A 769 -60.34 -9.53 -61.03
N PRO A 770 -60.24 -9.40 -62.36
CA PRO A 770 -59.31 -10.17 -63.17
C PRO A 770 -57.87 -9.91 -62.75
N ILE A 771 -57.17 -10.95 -62.29
CA ILE A 771 -55.80 -10.82 -61.78
C ILE A 771 -54.80 -10.26 -62.80
N SER A 772 -54.99 -10.57 -64.09
CA SER A 772 -54.12 -10.05 -65.15
C SER A 772 -54.16 -8.52 -65.25
N PHE A 773 -55.30 -7.89 -64.95
CA PHE A 773 -55.45 -6.44 -65.04
C PHE A 773 -55.01 -5.75 -63.75
N ILE A 774 -55.42 -6.26 -62.58
CA ILE A 774 -54.99 -5.66 -61.31
C ILE A 774 -53.50 -5.91 -61.03
N GLY A 775 -52.97 -7.07 -61.43
CA GLY A 775 -51.54 -7.37 -61.36
C GLY A 775 -50.73 -6.40 -62.22
N ALA A 776 -51.09 -6.22 -63.50
CA ALA A 776 -50.45 -5.26 -64.39
C ALA A 776 -50.56 -3.81 -63.87
N ALA A 777 -51.73 -3.41 -63.36
CA ALA A 777 -51.96 -2.08 -62.79
C ALA A 777 -51.10 -1.79 -61.55
N LEU A 778 -50.71 -2.83 -60.81
CA LEU A 778 -49.87 -2.74 -59.61
C LEU A 778 -48.40 -3.14 -59.87
N GLY A 779 -48.03 -3.38 -61.13
CA GLY A 779 -46.67 -3.73 -61.56
C GLY A 779 -46.21 -5.15 -61.22
N ALA A 780 -47.14 -6.11 -61.15
CA ALA A 780 -46.88 -7.51 -60.79
C ALA A 780 -46.66 -8.41 -62.01
N ASP A 781 -45.78 -9.40 -61.87
CA ASP A 781 -45.65 -10.51 -62.83
C ASP A 781 -46.62 -11.64 -62.44
N VAL A 782 -47.60 -11.93 -63.30
CA VAL A 782 -48.63 -12.95 -63.05
C VAL A 782 -48.44 -14.14 -63.99
N THR A 783 -48.29 -15.34 -63.42
CA THR A 783 -48.25 -16.60 -64.18
C THR A 783 -49.41 -17.52 -63.82
N TRP A 784 -49.88 -18.30 -64.79
CA TRP A 784 -50.97 -19.26 -64.63
C TRP A 784 -50.48 -20.67 -64.96
N ASP A 785 -50.72 -21.61 -64.05
CA ASP A 785 -50.52 -23.05 -64.27
C ASP A 785 -51.87 -23.74 -64.42
N ALA A 786 -52.13 -24.23 -65.64
CA ALA A 786 -53.37 -24.91 -65.98
C ALA A 786 -53.50 -26.30 -65.36
N ALA A 787 -52.39 -27.00 -65.08
CA ALA A 787 -52.41 -28.36 -64.53
C ALA A 787 -52.82 -28.34 -63.05
N THR A 788 -52.30 -27.37 -62.31
CA THR A 788 -52.59 -27.21 -60.86
C THR A 788 -53.72 -26.22 -60.59
N ARG A 789 -54.22 -25.53 -61.61
CA ARG A 789 -55.18 -24.42 -61.49
C ARG A 789 -54.71 -23.33 -60.52
N THR A 790 -53.44 -22.94 -60.64
CA THR A 790 -52.77 -22.01 -59.72
C THR A 790 -52.34 -20.73 -60.43
N VAL A 791 -52.66 -19.58 -59.85
CA VAL A 791 -52.08 -18.27 -60.21
C VAL A 791 -50.91 -17.99 -59.28
N THR A 792 -49.75 -17.64 -59.83
CA THR A 792 -48.60 -17.12 -59.06
C THR A 792 -48.39 -15.65 -59.38
N VAL A 793 -48.26 -14.82 -58.35
CA VAL A 793 -47.97 -13.38 -58.43
C VAL A 793 -46.59 -13.12 -57.85
N LYS A 794 -45.74 -12.38 -58.58
CA LYS A 794 -44.37 -12.04 -58.19
C LYS A 794 -44.11 -10.54 -58.24
#